data_AF-A0A1V5N067-F1
#
_entry.id   AF-A0A1V5N067-F1
#
_cell.length_a   1.000
_cell.length_b   1.000
_cell.length_c   1.000
_cell.angle_alpha   90.00
_cell.angle_beta   90.00
_cell.angle_gamma   90.00
#
_symmetry.space_group_name_H-M   'P 1'
#
loop_
_entity.id
_entity.type
_entity.pdbx_description
1 polymer ?
#
loop_
_entity_poly.entity_id
_entity_poly.type
_entity_poly.pdbx_seq_one_letter_code
_entity_poly.pdbx_strand_id
1 'polypeptide(L)'
;MKTRALITVLLFSVSSFISGAAQVSNPLSAYRSAMESELIQTKDYQQSFTNDTVLYPFKTDHILTSLTVNGDLQMFSKKSFLRITLIDSNGTEYLVYESNYLICDTLSSAFQNAFEETGFLDNITPVCIKIQIHKSKLGNFKINFTEDLTDKNSKLSELKQDIANYKQEQKIAQINKRIKDLNQKWIAGETSISKLSYAEKKKRFGASVPNLMGFEYYKGGLFEILDDSKPNSIKLRSATPQFVDNFDWRNRHGINWNTPVKMQFASTCWAFSAVGATEALINLYFNRKIDYDLSEGEIVACNGESGGCNGGRIDIALDYIINSGIVIQDSFPNNCNTQCSKKNPNQAERIKIDGYNEFFLGEDAEAMVKKSIINYGVLSSRINSWQHAMALSGFSTIKVGDTLFQNSLTKIVINSNDTNLIGKTFWIFKGSDGLEWGDGGYCYIRIPDVNNELRFTASLTTPVFSLLYTSNSIVCDDKDNDGCYYWGIGNRPSYVPNYVVKDGDDSNPNLGPMDIYGNIDTLTSPVVYSPTTINTHKWYYYDTHLFGNLNIESNGHLEIIGNVFFPRNGQITIKNGGKITVRENGLIKNANIKVEAGGTLILQGSQSVNAILEKGPNDEIVIENGAIFECMYGEINQIN
;
A
#
# COMPACT_ATOMS: atom_id res chain seq x y z
N MET A 1 63.91 5.09 2.46
CA MET A 1 63.32 5.87 3.58
C MET A 1 61.97 5.28 3.91
N LYS A 2 61.85 4.74 5.13
CA LYS A 2 60.61 4.22 5.71
C LYS A 2 59.86 5.42 6.34
N THR A 3 58.57 5.54 6.10
CA THR A 3 57.69 6.33 6.98
C THR A 3 56.44 5.49 7.23
N ARG A 4 56.45 4.80 8.37
CA ARG A 4 55.28 4.15 8.97
C ARG A 4 54.46 5.25 9.66
N ALA A 5 53.19 5.40 9.29
CA ALA A 5 52.22 6.09 10.12
C ALA A 5 51.38 5.01 10.84
N LEU A 6 51.48 5.01 12.17
CA LEU A 6 50.66 4.22 13.08
C LEU A 6 49.19 4.64 12.93
N ILE A 7 48.30 3.68 12.65
CA ILE A 7 46.88 3.80 13.00
C ILE A 7 46.69 2.98 14.27
N THR A 8 46.58 3.69 15.38
CA THR A 8 46.28 3.15 16.70
C THR A 8 44.87 2.57 16.71
N VAL A 9 44.76 1.25 16.83
CA VAL A 9 43.51 0.56 17.13
C VAL A 9 43.18 0.82 18.59
N LEU A 10 42.22 1.70 18.85
CA LEU A 10 41.61 1.87 20.17
C LEU A 10 40.68 0.67 20.45
N LEU A 11 41.25 -0.38 21.01
CA LEU A 11 40.54 -1.40 21.76
C LEU A 11 40.01 -0.75 23.05
N PHE A 12 38.77 -0.26 23.02
CA PHE A 12 38.06 0.02 24.27
C PHE A 12 37.50 -1.29 24.83
N SER A 13 38.21 -1.84 25.80
CA SER A 13 37.68 -2.78 26.78
C SER A 13 36.58 -2.07 27.58
N VAL A 14 35.31 -2.40 27.34
CA VAL A 14 34.21 -2.00 28.23
C VAL A 14 33.92 -3.17 29.17
N SER A 15 34.81 -3.35 30.14
CA SER A 15 34.51 -4.03 31.39
C SER A 15 34.44 -2.95 32.48
N SER A 16 33.39 -3.03 33.30
CA SER A 16 33.13 -2.23 34.51
C SER A 16 32.85 -0.72 34.33
N PHE A 17 31.62 -0.41 33.93
CA PHE A 17 30.82 0.68 34.54
C PHE A 17 29.42 0.13 34.84
N ILE A 18 29.32 -0.68 35.90
CA ILE A 18 28.06 -0.95 36.59
C ILE A 18 28.15 -0.17 37.90
N SER A 19 27.78 1.10 37.85
CA SER A 19 27.39 1.88 39.02
C SER A 19 26.72 3.16 38.52
N GLY A 20 25.39 3.19 38.57
CA GLY A 20 24.62 4.39 38.23
C GLY A 20 23.72 4.28 37.00
N ALA A 21 23.21 3.10 36.63
CA ALA A 21 21.89 3.09 36.04
C ALA A 21 20.93 3.44 37.18
N ALA A 22 20.41 4.67 37.21
CA ALA A 22 19.22 4.94 37.99
C ALA A 22 18.20 3.86 37.60
N GLN A 23 17.83 2.99 38.54
CA GLN A 23 16.68 2.12 38.35
C GLN A 23 15.56 3.05 37.91
N VAL A 24 15.09 2.90 36.66
CA VAL A 24 13.85 3.55 36.23
C VAL A 24 12.82 3.01 37.19
N SER A 25 12.39 3.85 38.14
CA SER A 25 11.45 3.45 39.17
C SER A 25 10.19 2.98 38.45
N ASN A 26 9.77 1.74 38.69
CA ASN A 26 8.54 1.21 38.12
C ASN A 26 7.37 2.14 38.52
N PRO A 27 6.77 2.89 37.59
CA PRO A 27 5.78 3.90 37.97
C PRO A 27 4.49 3.24 38.50
N LEU A 28 4.27 1.94 38.24
CA LEU A 28 3.18 1.18 38.86
C LEU A 28 3.37 0.97 40.36
N SER A 29 4.60 0.94 40.89
CA SER A 29 4.79 0.84 42.34
C SER A 29 4.37 2.15 43.02
N ALA A 30 4.73 3.29 42.43
CA ALA A 30 4.30 4.61 42.91
C ALA A 30 2.76 4.74 42.85
N TYR A 31 2.14 4.26 41.77
CA TYR A 31 0.67 4.20 41.67
C TYR A 31 0.05 3.36 42.79
N ARG A 32 0.53 2.12 43.00
CA ARG A 32 0.00 1.25 44.06
C ARG A 32 0.09 1.89 45.43
N SER A 33 1.24 2.47 45.77
CA SER A 33 1.41 3.18 47.04
C SER A 33 0.48 4.40 47.19
N ALA A 34 0.15 5.09 46.10
CA ALA A 34 -0.83 6.17 46.13
C ALA A 34 -2.26 5.63 46.38
N MET A 35 -2.62 4.54 45.70
CA MET A 35 -3.94 3.88 45.79
C MET A 35 -4.19 3.15 47.12
N GLU A 36 -3.15 2.67 47.81
CA GLU A 36 -3.26 2.01 49.14
C GLU A 36 -3.91 2.92 50.20
N SER A 37 -3.89 4.24 49.99
CA SER A 37 -4.50 5.24 50.88
C SER A 37 -5.97 5.58 50.56
N GLU A 38 -6.58 4.91 49.58
CA GLU A 38 -7.92 5.22 49.08
C GLU A 38 -8.98 4.23 49.56
N LEU A 39 -10.22 4.70 49.70
CA LEU A 39 -11.36 3.85 50.03
C LEU A 39 -11.80 3.09 48.77
N ILE A 40 -11.28 1.88 48.59
CA ILE A 40 -11.59 1.03 47.44
C ILE A 40 -12.93 0.32 47.65
N GLN A 41 -13.89 0.58 46.77
CA GLN A 41 -15.11 -0.24 46.67
C GLN A 41 -14.84 -1.45 45.80
N THR A 42 -15.34 -2.62 46.22
CA THR A 42 -15.18 -3.88 45.49
C THR A 42 -16.53 -4.48 45.13
N LYS A 43 -16.69 -4.88 43.86
CA LYS A 43 -17.78 -5.73 43.40
C LYS A 43 -17.22 -7.08 42.99
N ASP A 44 -17.69 -8.12 43.67
CA ASP A 44 -17.23 -9.50 43.49
C ASP A 44 -18.29 -10.31 42.73
N TYR A 45 -17.89 -10.88 41.59
CA TYR A 45 -18.73 -11.73 40.77
C TYR A 45 -18.27 -13.20 40.91
N GLN A 46 -19.01 -13.95 41.72
CA GLN A 46 -18.74 -15.36 42.03
C GLN A 46 -19.03 -16.31 40.85
N GLN A 47 -19.73 -15.83 39.82
CA GLN A 47 -19.99 -16.59 38.60
C GLN A 47 -18.84 -16.47 37.60
N SER A 48 -18.70 -17.47 36.73
CA SER A 48 -17.79 -17.39 35.58
C SER A 48 -18.51 -16.94 34.32
N PHE A 49 -17.82 -16.18 33.48
CA PHE A 49 -18.31 -15.69 32.19
C PHE A 49 -17.65 -16.46 31.04
N THR A 50 -18.45 -16.89 30.07
CA THR A 50 -18.00 -17.56 28.83
C THR A 50 -18.60 -16.94 27.57
N ASN A 51 -19.48 -15.95 27.72
CA ASN A 51 -20.15 -15.23 26.65
C ASN A 51 -20.14 -13.73 26.95
N ASP A 52 -20.32 -12.92 25.90
CA ASP A 52 -20.42 -11.47 26.02
C ASP A 52 -21.45 -11.09 27.07
N THR A 53 -21.09 -10.19 27.98
CA THR A 53 -21.91 -9.81 29.13
C THR A 53 -21.80 -8.32 29.41
N VAL A 54 -22.90 -7.70 29.83
CA VAL A 54 -22.91 -6.32 30.33
C VAL A 54 -23.29 -6.33 31.80
N LEU A 55 -22.50 -5.65 32.63
CA LEU A 55 -22.67 -5.55 34.07
C LEU A 55 -22.95 -4.09 34.44
N TYR A 56 -23.84 -3.87 35.40
CA TYR A 56 -24.19 -2.54 35.92
C TYR A 56 -23.79 -2.44 37.41
N PRO A 57 -22.48 -2.37 37.73
CA PRO A 57 -21.99 -2.40 39.12
C PRO A 57 -22.17 -1.06 39.87
N PHE A 58 -22.46 0.02 39.15
CA PHE A 58 -22.44 1.40 39.66
C PHE A 58 -23.84 1.90 40.01
N LYS A 59 -23.94 2.83 40.97
CA LYS A 59 -25.20 3.58 41.21
C LYS A 59 -25.21 4.86 40.36
N THR A 60 -26.38 5.47 40.21
CA THR A 60 -26.61 6.63 39.31
C THR A 60 -25.74 7.86 39.59
N ASP A 61 -25.25 8.03 40.82
CA ASP A 61 -24.60 9.26 41.26
C ASP A 61 -23.09 9.06 41.50
N HIS A 62 -22.53 7.91 41.10
CA HIS A 62 -21.12 7.62 41.30
C HIS A 62 -20.25 8.47 40.36
N ILE A 63 -19.13 8.98 40.89
CA ILE A 63 -18.07 9.64 40.11
C ILE A 63 -16.80 8.83 40.31
N LEU A 64 -16.29 8.24 39.23
CA LEU A 64 -15.08 7.40 39.28
C LEU A 64 -13.82 8.20 38.97
N THR A 65 -12.80 7.99 39.80
CA THR A 65 -11.43 8.47 39.60
C THR A 65 -10.48 7.35 39.19
N SER A 66 -10.80 6.09 39.54
CA SER A 66 -10.05 4.93 39.06
C SER A 66 -10.91 3.66 39.04
N LEU A 67 -10.53 2.71 38.19
CA LEU A 67 -11.09 1.37 38.14
C LEU A 67 -10.02 0.36 37.71
N THR A 68 -9.91 -0.72 38.46
CA THR A 68 -9.07 -1.88 38.16
C THR A 68 -9.88 -3.18 38.27
N VAL A 69 -9.37 -4.24 37.68
CA VAL A 69 -10.01 -5.56 37.69
C VAL A 69 -9.08 -6.68 38.13
N ASN A 70 -9.67 -7.68 38.77
CA ASN A 70 -9.04 -8.96 39.09
C ASN A 70 -9.81 -10.08 38.39
N GLY A 71 -9.12 -11.15 38.02
CA GLY A 71 -9.80 -12.33 37.51
C GLY A 71 -8.86 -13.43 37.03
N ASP A 72 -9.43 -14.60 36.83
CA ASP A 72 -8.75 -15.76 36.27
C ASP A 72 -9.22 -15.96 34.83
N LEU A 73 -8.28 -15.83 33.90
CA LEU A 73 -8.52 -16.06 32.48
C LEU A 73 -8.08 -17.47 32.10
N GLN A 74 -8.97 -18.20 31.43
CA GLN A 74 -8.65 -19.45 30.76
C GLN A 74 -8.94 -19.29 29.26
N MET A 75 -7.92 -19.57 28.43
CA MET A 75 -7.99 -19.53 26.98
C MET A 75 -8.09 -20.96 26.42
N PHE A 76 -9.04 -21.19 25.52
CA PHE A 76 -9.29 -22.51 24.93
C PHE A 76 -8.66 -22.70 23.54
N SER A 77 -8.18 -21.64 22.88
CA SER A 77 -7.54 -21.74 21.56
C SER A 77 -6.63 -20.54 21.25
N LYS A 78 -5.94 -20.59 20.10
CA LYS A 78 -5.14 -19.44 19.62
C LYS A 78 -5.98 -18.21 19.25
N LYS A 79 -7.29 -18.37 18.99
CA LYS A 79 -8.22 -17.25 18.76
C LYS A 79 -8.88 -16.74 20.03
N SER A 80 -8.53 -17.30 21.19
CA SER A 80 -9.06 -16.85 22.48
C SER A 80 -8.80 -15.37 22.69
N PHE A 81 -9.82 -14.70 23.21
CA PHE A 81 -9.83 -13.27 23.40
C PHE A 81 -10.73 -12.91 24.59
N LEU A 82 -10.26 -11.95 25.38
CA LEU A 82 -11.02 -11.28 26.41
C LEU A 82 -10.77 -9.77 26.28
N ARG A 83 -11.83 -8.98 26.29
CA ARG A 83 -11.77 -7.54 26.47
C ARG A 83 -12.82 -7.08 27.47
N ILE A 84 -12.41 -6.18 28.35
CA ILE A 84 -13.25 -5.55 29.36
C ILE A 84 -13.19 -4.04 29.11
N THR A 85 -14.35 -3.41 28.93
CA THR A 85 -14.48 -1.96 28.73
C THR A 85 -15.42 -1.35 29.75
N LEU A 86 -15.11 -0.12 30.16
CA LEU A 86 -15.95 0.74 30.99
C LEU A 86 -16.66 1.73 30.09
N ILE A 87 -17.97 1.92 30.28
CA ILE A 87 -18.79 2.88 29.53
C ILE A 87 -19.26 3.98 30.48
N ASP A 88 -19.07 5.24 30.11
CA ASP A 88 -19.57 6.40 30.85
C ASP A 88 -20.93 6.90 30.35
N SER A 89 -21.49 7.90 31.04
CA SER A 89 -22.79 8.51 30.71
C SER A 89 -22.81 9.23 29.36
N ASN A 90 -21.64 9.59 28.81
CA ASN A 90 -21.50 10.17 27.47
C ASN A 90 -21.37 9.10 26.38
N GLY A 91 -21.33 7.82 26.75
CA GLY A 91 -21.11 6.69 25.84
C GLY A 91 -19.64 6.51 25.45
N THR A 92 -18.71 7.17 26.13
CA THR A 92 -17.26 6.95 25.94
C THR A 92 -16.91 5.58 26.50
N GLU A 93 -16.19 4.79 25.70
CA GLU A 93 -15.68 3.50 26.15
C GLU A 93 -14.19 3.60 26.46
N TYR A 94 -13.81 3.16 27.65
CA TYR A 94 -12.43 3.09 28.11
C TYR A 94 -12.01 1.63 28.19
N LEU A 95 -10.82 1.31 27.70
CA LEU A 95 -10.27 -0.03 27.86
C LEU A 95 -9.87 -0.25 29.31
N VAL A 96 -10.42 -1.30 29.93
CA VAL A 96 -10.05 -1.72 31.29
C VAL A 96 -8.99 -2.80 31.21
N TYR A 97 -9.21 -3.83 30.40
CA TYR A 97 -8.27 -4.93 30.25
C TYR A 97 -8.49 -5.63 28.92
N GLU A 98 -7.41 -6.04 28.26
CA GLU A 98 -7.47 -6.88 27.07
C GLU A 98 -6.40 -7.97 27.15
N SER A 99 -6.77 -9.18 26.73
CA SER A 99 -5.82 -10.27 26.60
C SER A 99 -6.21 -11.20 25.45
N ASN A 100 -5.20 -11.71 24.78
CA ASN A 100 -5.29 -12.67 23.69
C ASN A 100 -4.07 -13.59 23.73
N TYR A 101 -4.01 -14.53 22.78
CA TYR A 101 -2.94 -15.54 22.72
C TYR A 101 -1.50 -14.98 22.59
N LEU A 102 -1.33 -13.73 22.14
CA LEU A 102 -0.03 -13.06 22.02
C LEU A 102 0.32 -12.18 23.23
N ILE A 103 -0.68 -11.77 24.01
CA ILE A 103 -0.45 -11.01 25.25
C ILE A 103 -0.21 -11.99 26.41
N CYS A 104 -0.93 -13.11 26.45
CA CYS A 104 -0.82 -14.08 27.53
C CYS A 104 0.33 -15.09 27.31
N ASP A 105 1.13 -15.33 28.34
CA ASP A 105 2.21 -16.33 28.37
C ASP A 105 1.68 -17.77 28.44
N THR A 106 0.49 -17.97 29.00
CA THR A 106 -0.08 -19.28 29.32
C THR A 106 -1.55 -19.36 28.92
N LEU A 107 -2.08 -20.59 28.72
CA LEU A 107 -3.51 -20.79 28.46
C LEU A 107 -4.38 -20.55 29.71
N SER A 108 -3.77 -20.34 30.88
CA SER A 108 -4.46 -19.91 32.09
C SER A 108 -3.59 -18.94 32.86
N SER A 109 -4.16 -17.78 33.21
CA SER A 109 -3.45 -16.70 33.90
C SER A 109 -4.40 -15.95 34.83
N ALA A 110 -3.94 -15.61 36.03
CA ALA A 110 -4.61 -14.64 36.88
C ALA A 110 -4.09 -13.22 36.57
N PHE A 111 -4.97 -12.23 36.59
CA PHE A 111 -4.60 -10.82 36.55
C PHE A 111 -5.11 -10.13 37.82
N GLN A 112 -4.30 -9.22 38.35
CA GLN A 112 -4.57 -8.50 39.59
C GLN A 112 -4.30 -7.02 39.43
N ASN A 113 -5.21 -6.20 39.96
CA ASN A 113 -5.25 -4.75 39.86
C ASN A 113 -4.97 -4.27 38.44
N ALA A 114 -5.51 -5.01 37.46
CA ALA A 114 -5.25 -4.75 36.06
C ALA A 114 -6.10 -3.57 35.58
N PHE A 115 -5.49 -2.70 34.80
CA PHE A 115 -6.16 -1.62 34.09
C PHE A 115 -5.40 -1.37 32.79
N GLU A 116 -6.02 -0.66 31.85
CA GLU A 116 -5.37 -0.11 30.65
C GLU A 116 -5.48 1.41 30.71
N GLU A 117 -6.67 1.96 30.46
CA GLU A 117 -6.97 3.39 30.50
C GLU A 117 -7.62 3.82 31.81
N THR A 118 -8.21 2.88 32.56
CA THR A 118 -9.10 3.18 33.69
C THR A 118 -8.41 3.36 35.04
N GLY A 119 -7.09 3.22 35.12
CA GLY A 119 -6.37 3.47 36.37
C GLY A 119 -6.40 4.93 36.81
N PHE A 120 -6.68 5.83 35.86
CA PHE A 120 -6.76 7.28 36.04
C PHE A 120 -7.91 7.83 35.19
N LEU A 121 -9.02 8.14 35.84
CA LEU A 121 -10.22 8.66 35.21
C LEU A 121 -10.43 10.10 35.65
N ASP A 122 -10.79 10.96 34.69
CA ASP A 122 -10.98 12.39 34.93
C ASP A 122 -12.41 12.65 35.44
N ASN A 123 -12.74 12.09 36.60
CA ASN A 123 -14.05 12.21 37.28
C ASN A 123 -15.24 11.86 36.37
N ILE A 124 -15.27 10.63 35.86
CA ILE A 124 -16.33 10.20 34.93
C ILE A 124 -17.55 9.66 35.69
N THR A 125 -18.73 9.81 35.11
CA THR A 125 -19.95 9.14 35.59
C THR A 125 -20.11 7.79 34.88
N PRO A 126 -19.86 6.66 35.54
CA PRO A 126 -19.91 5.35 34.91
C PRO A 126 -21.34 4.83 34.72
N VAL A 127 -21.54 4.01 33.71
CA VAL A 127 -22.82 3.35 33.43
C VAL A 127 -22.70 1.85 33.57
N CYS A 128 -21.79 1.22 32.83
CA CYS A 128 -21.68 -0.22 32.81
C CYS A 128 -20.27 -0.71 32.45
N ILE A 129 -20.04 -2.00 32.69
CA ILE A 129 -18.85 -2.73 32.26
C ILE A 129 -19.29 -3.75 31.21
N LYS A 130 -18.64 -3.73 30.06
CA LYS A 130 -18.85 -4.70 28.98
C LYS A 130 -17.70 -5.69 28.97
N ILE A 131 -18.04 -6.98 29.06
CA ILE A 131 -17.12 -8.10 28.92
C ILE A 131 -17.38 -8.71 27.55
N GLN A 132 -16.38 -8.66 26.68
CA GLN A 132 -16.37 -9.33 25.39
C GLN A 132 -15.45 -10.55 25.48
N ILE A 133 -15.95 -11.72 25.14
CA ILE A 133 -15.22 -12.97 25.35
C ILE A 133 -15.44 -13.93 24.20
N HIS A 134 -14.35 -14.47 23.68
CA HIS A 134 -14.37 -15.45 22.61
C HIS A 134 -13.45 -16.61 22.97
N LYS A 135 -13.99 -17.84 22.90
CA LYS A 135 -13.29 -19.09 23.22
C LYS A 135 -12.45 -18.99 24.50
N SER A 136 -12.98 -18.32 25.52
CA SER A 136 -12.29 -18.11 26.78
C SER A 136 -13.30 -18.19 27.93
N LYS A 137 -12.79 -18.36 29.15
CA LYS A 137 -13.56 -18.30 30.38
C LYS A 137 -12.90 -17.31 31.33
N LEU A 138 -13.70 -16.40 31.89
CA LEU A 138 -13.30 -15.50 32.95
C LEU A 138 -13.94 -15.96 34.26
N GLY A 139 -13.13 -16.30 35.26
CA GLY A 139 -13.55 -16.68 36.60
C GLY A 139 -13.06 -15.69 37.66
N ASN A 140 -13.57 -15.81 38.88
CA ASN A 140 -13.12 -15.03 40.05
C ASN A 140 -13.04 -13.52 39.79
N PHE A 141 -13.99 -12.99 39.02
CA PHE A 141 -13.92 -11.63 38.49
C PHE A 141 -14.31 -10.61 39.56
N LYS A 142 -13.43 -9.64 39.79
CA LYS A 142 -13.68 -8.53 40.72
C LYS A 142 -13.40 -7.20 40.06
N ILE A 143 -14.21 -6.21 40.41
CA ILE A 143 -14.06 -4.83 39.98
C ILE A 143 -13.77 -4.00 41.23
N ASN A 144 -12.62 -3.34 41.23
CA ASN A 144 -12.18 -2.46 42.31
C ASN A 144 -12.19 -1.03 41.76
N PHE A 145 -12.84 -0.10 42.45
CA PHE A 145 -12.93 1.28 41.98
C PHE A 145 -12.92 2.28 43.14
N THR A 146 -12.50 3.51 42.86
CA THR A 146 -12.47 4.61 43.82
C THR A 146 -13.35 5.76 43.35
N GLU A 147 -13.91 6.46 44.34
CA GLU A 147 -14.84 7.58 44.15
C GLU A 147 -14.27 8.83 44.85
N ASP A 148 -14.50 10.00 44.23
CA ASP A 148 -14.28 11.34 44.79
C ASP A 148 -12.89 11.64 45.41
N LEU A 149 -12.01 12.26 44.62
CA LEU A 149 -10.68 12.72 45.07
C LEU A 149 -10.42 14.16 44.63
N THR A 150 -11.09 15.10 45.29
CA THR A 150 -10.95 16.54 45.02
C THR A 150 -9.55 17.12 45.33
N ASP A 151 -8.69 16.43 46.08
CA ASP A 151 -7.40 16.99 46.58
C ASP A 151 -6.10 16.22 46.20
N LYS A 152 -6.17 15.07 45.51
CA LYS A 152 -4.98 14.21 45.20
C LYS A 152 -4.58 14.14 43.72
N ASN A 153 -5.34 14.76 42.83
CA ASN A 153 -5.22 14.58 41.37
C ASN A 153 -3.94 15.13 40.72
N SER A 154 -3.20 16.06 41.34
CA SER A 154 -2.01 16.67 40.71
C SER A 154 -0.80 15.74 40.62
N LYS A 155 -0.53 14.92 41.64
CA LYS A 155 0.57 13.94 41.60
C LYS A 155 0.26 12.72 40.74
N LEU A 156 -1.01 12.29 40.71
CA LEU A 156 -1.43 11.16 39.88
C LEU A 156 -1.50 11.54 38.39
N SER A 157 -1.87 12.78 38.05
CA SER A 157 -1.91 13.26 36.67
C SER A 157 -0.51 13.34 36.06
N GLU A 158 0.50 13.73 36.84
CA GLU A 158 1.92 13.71 36.42
C GLU A 158 2.40 12.29 36.05
N LEU A 159 1.90 11.25 36.73
CA LEU A 159 2.27 9.85 36.47
C LEU A 159 1.50 9.18 35.33
N LYS A 160 0.39 9.78 34.86
CA LYS A 160 -0.52 9.16 33.88
C LYS A 160 0.20 8.77 32.59
N GLN A 161 0.99 9.69 32.03
CA GLN A 161 1.73 9.46 30.79
C GLN A 161 2.88 8.45 30.98
N ASP A 162 3.62 8.56 32.07
CA ASP A 162 4.74 7.65 32.39
C ASP A 162 4.25 6.20 32.55
N ILE A 163 3.09 6.01 33.21
CA ILE A 163 2.47 4.69 33.38
C ILE A 163 1.95 4.17 32.04
N ALA A 164 1.32 5.02 31.22
CA ALA A 164 0.86 4.63 29.90
C ALA A 164 2.02 4.15 29.02
N ASN A 165 3.11 4.93 28.96
CA ASN A 165 4.33 4.59 28.22
C ASN A 165 4.94 3.28 28.75
N TYR A 166 5.11 3.17 30.07
CA TYR A 166 5.67 1.97 30.69
C TYR A 166 4.85 0.72 30.36
N LYS A 167 3.52 0.79 30.45
CA LYS A 167 2.63 -0.35 30.12
C LYS A 167 2.68 -0.71 28.64
N GLN A 168 2.75 0.28 27.77
CA GLN A 168 2.90 0.08 26.34
C GLN A 168 4.22 -0.65 26.04
N GLU A 169 5.33 -0.24 26.64
CA GLU A 169 6.63 -0.90 26.52
C GLU A 169 6.59 -2.35 27.03
N GLN A 170 6.01 -2.58 28.22
CA GLN A 170 5.88 -3.94 28.77
C GLN A 170 5.04 -4.84 27.86
N LYS A 171 3.94 -4.31 27.31
CA LYS A 171 3.08 -5.06 26.38
C LYS A 171 3.79 -5.38 25.07
N ILE A 172 4.52 -4.43 24.49
CA ILE A 172 5.34 -4.66 23.29
C ILE A 172 6.42 -5.72 23.56
N ALA A 173 7.11 -5.62 24.69
CA ALA A 173 8.13 -6.59 25.09
C ALA A 173 7.54 -7.99 25.25
N GLN A 174 6.36 -8.09 25.88
CA GLN A 174 5.62 -9.32 26.05
C GLN A 174 5.18 -9.93 24.72
N ILE A 175 4.62 -9.12 23.80
CA ILE A 175 4.25 -9.58 22.47
C ILE A 175 5.49 -10.08 21.70
N ASN A 176 6.59 -9.33 21.70
CA ASN A 176 7.83 -9.74 21.02
C ASN A 176 8.43 -11.04 21.59
N LYS A 177 8.35 -11.22 22.92
CA LYS A 177 8.71 -12.50 23.56
C LYS A 177 7.84 -13.64 23.01
N ARG A 178 6.51 -13.45 22.95
CA ARG A 178 5.57 -14.46 22.42
C ARG A 178 5.78 -14.75 20.94
N ILE A 179 6.00 -13.72 20.11
CA ILE A 179 6.38 -13.87 18.70
C ILE A 179 7.59 -14.80 18.58
N LYS A 180 8.64 -14.56 19.38
CA LYS A 180 9.85 -15.39 19.38
C LYS A 180 9.58 -16.82 19.83
N ASP A 181 8.87 -17.00 20.94
CA ASP A 181 8.52 -18.32 21.49
C ASP A 181 7.68 -19.16 20.50
N LEU A 182 6.84 -18.49 19.71
CA LEU A 182 5.98 -19.10 18.71
C LEU A 182 6.65 -19.23 17.33
N ASN A 183 7.91 -18.81 17.19
CA ASN A 183 8.66 -18.73 15.93
C ASN A 183 7.88 -17.97 14.83
N GLN A 184 7.15 -16.92 15.20
CA GLN A 184 6.47 -16.05 14.26
C GLN A 184 7.47 -15.10 13.58
N LYS A 185 7.16 -14.69 12.34
CA LYS A 185 8.10 -13.97 11.45
C LYS A 185 7.80 -12.49 11.31
N TRP A 186 7.37 -11.84 12.39
CA TRP A 186 7.11 -10.40 12.41
C TRP A 186 7.64 -9.80 13.71
N ILE A 187 7.61 -8.47 13.83
CA ILE A 187 7.95 -7.77 15.07
C ILE A 187 6.85 -6.81 15.49
N ALA A 188 6.68 -6.71 16.80
CA ALA A 188 5.82 -5.72 17.43
C ALA A 188 6.63 -4.49 17.83
N GLY A 189 5.99 -3.33 17.81
CA GLY A 189 6.52 -2.08 18.32
C GLY A 189 5.44 -1.02 18.42
N GLU A 190 5.85 0.19 18.77
CA GLU A 190 4.92 1.31 18.84
C GLU A 190 4.57 1.80 17.42
N THR A 191 3.28 1.90 17.15
CA THR A 191 2.68 2.34 15.88
C THR A 191 1.68 3.47 16.12
N SER A 192 1.27 4.14 15.04
CA SER A 192 0.17 5.11 15.05
C SER A 192 -1.15 4.54 15.58
N ILE A 193 -1.43 3.26 15.40
CA ILE A 193 -2.64 2.60 15.90
C ILE A 193 -2.49 2.19 17.37
N SER A 194 -1.32 1.69 17.75
CA SER A 194 -1.06 1.24 19.13
C SER A 194 -1.18 2.38 20.15
N LYS A 195 -0.86 3.62 19.73
CA LYS A 195 -0.93 4.85 20.53
C LYS A 195 -2.35 5.34 20.79
N LEU A 196 -3.32 4.90 19.98
CA LEU A 196 -4.71 5.36 20.10
C LEU A 196 -5.36 4.80 21.37
N SER A 197 -6.16 5.64 22.03
CA SER A 197 -7.11 5.19 23.04
C SER A 197 -8.15 4.24 22.43
N TYR A 198 -8.86 3.50 23.27
CA TYR A 198 -9.90 2.58 22.83
C TYR A 198 -11.04 3.29 22.11
N ALA A 199 -11.45 4.46 22.60
CA ALA A 199 -12.44 5.30 21.95
C ALA A 199 -11.97 5.74 20.54
N GLU A 200 -10.70 6.10 20.39
CA GLU A 200 -10.13 6.47 19.09
C GLU A 200 -9.98 5.26 18.16
N LYS A 201 -9.60 4.08 18.66
CA LYS A 201 -9.59 2.83 17.89
C LYS A 201 -11.01 2.49 17.41
N LYS A 202 -12.02 2.66 18.24
CA LYS A 202 -13.43 2.42 17.83
C LYS A 202 -13.85 3.38 16.71
N LYS A 203 -13.42 4.64 16.76
CA LYS A 203 -13.60 5.60 15.65
C LYS A 203 -12.82 5.18 14.41
N ARG A 204 -11.61 4.62 14.55
CA ARG A 204 -10.75 4.15 13.45
C ARG A 204 -11.32 2.93 12.71
N PHE A 205 -11.99 2.03 13.42
CA PHE A 205 -12.49 0.74 12.87
C PHE A 205 -14.00 0.66 12.64
N GLY A 206 -14.78 1.71 12.94
CA GLY A 206 -16.20 1.78 12.58
C GLY A 206 -17.12 1.04 13.54
N ALA A 207 -17.38 1.68 14.69
CA ALA A 207 -18.31 1.25 15.74
C ALA A 207 -17.87 0.07 16.64
N SER A 208 -16.85 -0.70 16.28
CA SER A 208 -16.22 -1.65 17.21
C SER A 208 -14.73 -1.82 16.89
N VAL A 209 -13.93 -2.15 17.90
CA VAL A 209 -12.54 -2.54 17.68
C VAL A 209 -12.54 -4.06 17.43
N PRO A 210 -12.14 -4.55 16.26
CA PRO A 210 -12.04 -5.99 16.00
C PRO A 210 -10.98 -6.63 16.90
N ASN A 211 -10.96 -7.96 16.95
CA ASN A 211 -9.80 -8.66 17.51
C ASN A 211 -8.67 -8.63 16.48
N LEU A 212 -7.78 -7.64 16.62
CA LEU A 212 -6.63 -7.44 15.76
C LEU A 212 -5.49 -8.42 16.04
N MET A 213 -5.55 -9.18 17.14
CA MET A 213 -4.52 -10.14 17.51
C MET A 213 -3.11 -9.51 17.56
N GLY A 214 -2.99 -8.31 18.12
CA GLY A 214 -1.70 -7.61 18.22
C GLY A 214 -1.25 -6.93 16.93
N PHE A 215 -2.03 -6.98 15.84
CA PHE A 215 -1.72 -6.30 14.59
C PHE A 215 -1.66 -4.77 14.74
N GLU A 216 -2.31 -4.20 15.75
CA GLU A 216 -2.14 -2.80 16.14
C GLU A 216 -0.69 -2.46 16.53
N TYR A 217 0.12 -3.46 16.91
CA TYR A 217 1.56 -3.30 17.21
C TYR A 217 2.48 -3.68 16.04
N TYR A 218 1.94 -4.04 14.87
CA TYR A 218 2.74 -4.55 13.75
C TYR A 218 3.72 -3.50 13.21
N LYS A 219 5.02 -3.83 13.20
CA LYS A 219 6.10 -2.99 12.66
C LYS A 219 6.80 -3.55 11.42
N GLY A 220 6.57 -4.81 11.07
CA GLY A 220 7.19 -5.43 9.91
C GLY A 220 7.32 -6.93 10.01
N GLY A 221 7.65 -7.57 8.88
CA GLY A 221 7.72 -9.01 8.71
C GLY A 221 6.39 -9.63 8.29
N LEU A 222 6.28 -10.95 8.33
CA LEU A 222 5.09 -11.69 7.91
C LEU A 222 4.13 -11.90 9.09
N PHE A 223 2.99 -11.21 9.04
CA PHE A 223 1.87 -11.42 9.94
C PHE A 223 0.97 -12.55 9.42
N GLU A 224 0.37 -13.34 10.31
CA GLU A 224 -0.49 -14.47 9.92
C GLU A 224 -1.89 -14.33 10.53
N ILE A 225 -2.91 -14.35 9.68
CA ILE A 225 -4.31 -14.43 10.14
C ILE A 225 -4.59 -15.87 10.57
N LEU A 226 -5.18 -16.06 11.75
CA LEU A 226 -5.54 -17.39 12.24
C LEU A 226 -6.85 -17.89 11.63
N ASP A 227 -6.87 -19.14 11.15
CA ASP A 227 -8.06 -19.83 10.62
C ASP A 227 -8.62 -20.89 11.63
N ASP A 228 -9.95 -21.02 11.68
CA ASP A 228 -10.69 -22.02 12.48
C ASP A 228 -11.07 -23.26 11.65
N SER A 229 -10.97 -23.17 10.32
CA SER A 229 -11.21 -24.30 9.43
C SER A 229 -10.05 -25.29 9.51
N LYS A 230 -10.39 -26.58 9.52
CA LYS A 230 -9.52 -27.74 9.78
C LYS A 230 -8.17 -27.71 9.04
N PRO A 231 -7.13 -28.40 9.56
CA PRO A 231 -5.82 -28.48 8.92
C PRO A 231 -5.97 -28.93 7.47
N ASN A 232 -5.39 -28.15 6.56
CA ASN A 232 -5.05 -28.52 5.17
C ASN A 232 -5.76 -29.79 4.70
N SER A 233 -7.03 -29.72 4.32
CA SER A 233 -7.52 -30.73 3.40
C SER A 233 -6.77 -30.48 2.10
N ILE A 234 -5.75 -31.31 1.85
CA ILE A 234 -5.14 -31.43 0.54
C ILE A 234 -6.24 -31.94 -0.38
N LYS A 235 -7.05 -31.03 -0.92
CA LYS A 235 -7.77 -31.31 -2.15
C LYS A 235 -6.68 -31.37 -3.21
N LEU A 236 -6.38 -32.57 -3.68
CA LEU A 236 -5.65 -32.80 -4.93
C LEU A 236 -6.38 -31.99 -6.00
N ARG A 237 -5.84 -30.82 -6.35
CA ARG A 237 -6.35 -30.02 -7.47
C ARG A 237 -5.73 -30.56 -8.75
N SER A 238 -6.53 -30.60 -9.80
CA SER A 238 -6.04 -30.59 -11.19
C SER A 238 -4.99 -29.50 -11.34
N ALA A 239 -4.00 -29.72 -12.19
CA ALA A 239 -2.86 -28.81 -12.40
C ALA A 239 -3.32 -27.35 -12.54
N THR A 240 -3.24 -26.60 -11.44
CA THR A 240 -3.44 -25.16 -11.44
C THR A 240 -2.34 -24.56 -12.32
N PRO A 241 -2.64 -23.57 -13.18
CA PRO A 241 -1.60 -22.84 -13.89
C PRO A 241 -0.55 -22.34 -12.89
N GLN A 242 0.72 -22.54 -13.21
CA GLN A 242 1.82 -22.09 -12.35
C GLN A 242 1.94 -20.57 -12.51
N PHE A 243 1.48 -19.83 -11.50
CA PHE A 243 1.71 -18.38 -11.41
C PHE A 243 3.18 -18.10 -11.10
N VAL A 244 3.65 -16.92 -11.49
CA VAL A 244 4.93 -16.40 -11.03
C VAL A 244 4.97 -16.38 -9.50
N ASP A 245 6.15 -16.66 -8.93
CA ASP A 245 6.28 -16.75 -7.47
C ASP A 245 6.03 -15.40 -6.79
N ASN A 246 6.43 -14.30 -7.44
CA ASN A 246 6.43 -12.94 -6.88
C ASN A 246 5.87 -11.95 -7.89
N PHE A 247 4.93 -11.12 -7.44
CA PHE A 247 4.39 -10.03 -8.25
C PHE A 247 4.05 -8.85 -7.34
N ASP A 248 4.76 -7.72 -7.50
CA ASP A 248 4.64 -6.55 -6.62
C ASP A 248 4.66 -5.25 -7.44
N TRP A 249 3.52 -4.55 -7.51
CA TRP A 249 3.41 -3.27 -8.22
C TRP A 249 4.28 -2.14 -7.64
N ARG A 250 4.92 -2.35 -6.49
CA ARG A 250 5.93 -1.42 -5.96
C ARG A 250 7.28 -1.52 -6.68
N ASN A 251 7.48 -2.57 -7.49
CA ASN A 251 8.71 -2.78 -8.25
C ASN A 251 8.43 -3.56 -9.54
N ARG A 252 7.76 -2.93 -10.51
CA ARG A 252 7.56 -3.47 -11.87
C ARG A 252 8.07 -2.48 -12.89
N HIS A 253 8.80 -2.94 -13.91
CA HIS A 253 9.41 -2.06 -14.91
C HIS A 253 10.37 -1.03 -14.26
N GLY A 254 11.02 -1.43 -13.16
CA GLY A 254 11.86 -0.54 -12.34
C GLY A 254 11.11 0.59 -11.59
N ILE A 255 9.77 0.54 -11.53
CA ILE A 255 8.93 1.63 -11.01
C ILE A 255 8.02 1.15 -9.87
N ASN A 256 7.84 2.01 -8.87
CA ASN A 256 6.77 1.88 -7.89
C ASN A 256 5.50 2.57 -8.39
N TRP A 257 4.49 1.77 -8.77
CA TRP A 257 3.24 2.28 -9.34
C TRP A 257 2.25 2.82 -8.31
N ASN A 258 2.45 2.51 -7.03
CA ASN A 258 1.64 3.06 -5.94
C ASN A 258 2.02 4.54 -5.67
N THR A 259 1.02 5.33 -5.28
CA THR A 259 1.23 6.66 -4.67
C THR A 259 1.75 6.53 -3.23
N PRO A 260 2.24 7.63 -2.60
CA PRO A 260 2.63 7.63 -1.20
C PRO A 260 1.54 7.11 -0.24
N VAL A 261 1.96 6.59 0.91
CA VAL A 261 1.04 6.17 1.98
C VAL A 261 0.42 7.40 2.64
N LYS A 262 -0.88 7.33 2.91
CA LYS A 262 -1.66 8.39 3.56
C LYS A 262 -2.07 8.01 4.98
N MET A 263 -2.71 8.94 5.69
CA MET A 263 -3.28 8.76 7.01
C MET A 263 -4.79 8.96 6.95
N GLN A 264 -5.55 7.91 7.26
CA GLN A 264 -6.99 7.96 7.33
C GLN A 264 -7.47 8.70 8.58
N PHE A 265 -8.70 9.17 8.51
CA PHE A 265 -9.42 9.83 9.58
C PHE A 265 -10.70 9.06 9.90
N ALA A 266 -10.94 8.76 11.18
CA ALA A 266 -12.05 7.88 11.60
C ALA A 266 -12.08 6.55 10.81
N SER A 267 -13.27 6.02 10.48
CA SER A 267 -13.46 4.73 9.80
C SER A 267 -13.63 4.91 8.29
N THR A 268 -12.60 5.47 7.66
CA THR A 268 -12.61 5.80 6.22
C THR A 268 -11.74 4.89 5.37
N CYS A 269 -11.19 3.82 5.94
CA CYS A 269 -10.35 2.83 5.24
C CYS A 269 -10.94 2.33 3.91
N TRP A 270 -12.27 2.23 3.81
CA TRP A 270 -12.99 1.84 2.59
C TRP A 270 -12.77 2.83 1.43
N ALA A 271 -12.78 4.14 1.71
CA ALA A 271 -12.49 5.19 0.73
C ALA A 271 -11.00 5.21 0.38
N PHE A 272 -10.11 5.12 1.38
CA PHE A 272 -8.65 5.07 1.14
C PHE A 272 -8.22 3.86 0.32
N SER A 273 -8.83 2.69 0.53
CA SER A 273 -8.56 1.49 -0.27
C SER A 273 -8.96 1.68 -1.73
N ALA A 274 -10.16 2.22 -1.98
CA ALA A 274 -10.67 2.47 -3.33
C ALA A 274 -9.86 3.56 -4.06
N VAL A 275 -9.54 4.66 -3.36
CA VAL A 275 -8.73 5.75 -3.89
C VAL A 275 -7.31 5.30 -4.16
N GLY A 276 -6.67 4.58 -3.24
CA GLY A 276 -5.30 4.07 -3.46
C GLY A 276 -5.19 3.13 -4.65
N ALA A 277 -6.19 2.27 -4.89
CA ALA A 277 -6.26 1.45 -6.10
C ALA A 277 -6.49 2.29 -7.37
N THR A 278 -7.36 3.30 -7.29
CA THR A 278 -7.63 4.23 -8.40
C THR A 278 -6.38 5.02 -8.79
N GLU A 279 -5.66 5.58 -7.82
CA GLU A 279 -4.41 6.32 -8.05
C GLU A 279 -3.34 5.46 -8.74
N ALA A 280 -3.16 4.22 -8.27
CA ALA A 280 -2.25 3.28 -8.90
C ALA A 280 -2.70 2.91 -10.32
N LEU A 281 -4.01 2.69 -10.54
CA LEU A 281 -4.56 2.44 -11.87
C LEU A 281 -4.32 3.61 -12.82
N ILE A 282 -4.43 4.87 -12.37
CA ILE A 282 -4.15 6.04 -13.21
C ILE A 282 -2.69 6.01 -13.68
N ASN A 283 -1.75 5.77 -12.76
CA ASN A 283 -0.35 5.67 -13.13
C ASN A 283 -0.11 4.54 -14.14
N LEU A 284 -0.70 3.37 -13.88
CA LEU A 284 -0.57 2.19 -14.72
C LEU A 284 -1.23 2.36 -16.09
N TYR A 285 -2.41 2.99 -16.18
CA TYR A 285 -3.15 3.15 -17.43
C TYR A 285 -2.45 4.10 -18.39
N PHE A 286 -1.91 5.21 -17.89
CA PHE A 286 -1.15 6.15 -18.71
C PHE A 286 0.33 5.78 -18.86
N ASN A 287 0.78 4.70 -18.21
CA ASN A 287 2.18 4.27 -18.13
C ASN A 287 3.12 5.42 -17.70
N ARG A 288 2.69 6.18 -16.68
CA ARG A 288 3.41 7.35 -16.19
C ARG A 288 3.11 7.59 -14.72
N LYS A 289 4.10 8.04 -13.96
CA LYS A 289 3.94 8.51 -12.57
C LYS A 289 3.26 9.88 -12.55
N ILE A 290 1.96 9.90 -12.81
CA ILE A 290 1.13 11.11 -12.66
C ILE A 290 0.98 11.46 -11.18
N ASP A 291 0.91 10.43 -10.32
CA ASP A 291 0.88 10.53 -8.86
C ASP A 291 -0.17 11.52 -8.34
N TYR A 292 -1.39 11.39 -8.86
CA TYR A 292 -2.53 12.11 -8.29
C TYR A 292 -2.67 11.81 -6.80
N ASP A 293 -2.81 12.88 -6.01
CA ASP A 293 -3.31 12.82 -4.64
C ASP A 293 -4.81 13.11 -4.68
N LEU A 294 -5.64 12.05 -4.73
CA LEU A 294 -7.10 12.16 -4.83
C LEU A 294 -7.75 12.28 -3.45
N SER A 295 -8.93 12.91 -3.41
CA SER A 295 -9.64 13.25 -2.17
C SER A 295 -10.51 12.10 -1.65
N GLU A 296 -10.06 11.39 -0.62
CA GLU A 296 -10.93 10.46 0.11
C GLU A 296 -12.07 11.21 0.83
N GLY A 297 -11.79 12.43 1.30
CA GLY A 297 -12.74 13.32 1.96
C GLY A 297 -13.98 13.61 1.14
N GLU A 298 -13.84 13.79 -0.18
CA GLU A 298 -14.98 14.04 -1.06
C GLU A 298 -15.92 12.83 -1.10
N ILE A 299 -15.38 11.61 -1.27
CA ILE A 299 -16.17 10.39 -1.26
C ILE A 299 -16.89 10.21 0.08
N VAL A 300 -16.17 10.43 1.18
CA VAL A 300 -16.70 10.31 2.55
C VAL A 300 -17.82 11.32 2.83
N ALA A 301 -17.73 12.53 2.28
CA ALA A 301 -18.72 13.59 2.49
C ALA A 301 -19.92 13.51 1.54
N CYS A 302 -19.74 13.03 0.30
CA CYS A 302 -20.68 13.22 -0.81
C CYS A 302 -21.38 11.95 -1.31
N ASN A 303 -21.12 10.78 -0.76
CA ASN A 303 -21.73 9.52 -1.22
C ASN A 303 -23.16 9.25 -0.67
N GLY A 304 -23.81 10.26 -0.07
CA GLY A 304 -25.15 10.14 0.52
C GLY A 304 -25.13 9.43 1.89
N GLU A 305 -26.18 8.67 2.21
CA GLU A 305 -26.26 7.89 3.48
C GLU A 305 -25.51 6.55 3.42
N SER A 306 -24.82 6.27 2.32
CA SER A 306 -24.25 4.95 2.02
C SER A 306 -22.86 4.73 2.65
N GLY A 307 -22.22 5.77 3.18
CA GLY A 307 -20.98 5.66 3.93
C GLY A 307 -20.60 6.98 4.59
N GLY A 308 -19.56 6.97 5.41
CA GLY A 308 -19.08 8.17 6.07
C GLY A 308 -17.98 7.86 7.08
N CYS A 309 -17.80 8.74 8.05
CA CYS A 309 -16.75 8.58 9.06
C CYS A 309 -16.95 7.44 10.05
N ASN A 310 -18.15 6.86 10.09
CA ASN A 310 -18.45 5.70 10.94
C ASN A 310 -18.28 4.36 10.21
N GLY A 311 -17.91 4.39 8.93
CA GLY A 311 -17.72 3.21 8.09
C GLY A 311 -18.35 3.36 6.71
N GLY A 312 -18.06 2.41 5.85
CA GLY A 312 -18.57 2.33 4.48
C GLY A 312 -18.10 1.05 3.79
N ARG A 313 -18.29 0.96 2.48
CA ARG A 313 -17.90 -0.21 1.70
C ARG A 313 -17.17 0.21 0.41
N ILE A 314 -16.34 -0.70 -0.10
CA ILE A 314 -15.49 -0.47 -1.27
C ILE A 314 -16.32 -0.20 -2.53
N ASP A 315 -17.38 -1.00 -2.76
CA ASP A 315 -18.33 -0.86 -3.87
C ASP A 315 -18.90 0.57 -3.94
N ILE A 316 -19.30 1.13 -2.80
CA ILE A 316 -19.86 2.48 -2.71
C ILE A 316 -18.84 3.56 -3.11
N ALA A 317 -17.58 3.40 -2.70
CA ALA A 317 -16.52 4.33 -3.11
C ALA A 317 -16.26 4.24 -4.62
N LEU A 318 -16.18 3.02 -5.16
CA LEU A 318 -15.93 2.81 -6.58
C LEU A 318 -17.11 3.30 -7.44
N ASP A 319 -18.35 3.04 -7.03
CA ASP A 319 -19.55 3.57 -7.67
C ASP A 319 -19.53 5.11 -7.69
N TYR A 320 -19.05 5.76 -6.63
CA TYR A 320 -18.89 7.22 -6.63
C TYR A 320 -17.88 7.69 -7.67
N ILE A 321 -16.71 7.02 -7.74
CA ILE A 321 -15.65 7.36 -8.72
C ILE A 321 -16.15 7.15 -10.16
N ILE A 322 -16.94 6.10 -10.42
CA ILE A 322 -17.52 5.86 -11.75
C ILE A 322 -18.54 6.95 -12.11
N ASN A 323 -19.52 7.18 -11.23
CA ASN A 323 -20.67 8.02 -11.55
C ASN A 323 -20.33 9.52 -11.49
N SER A 324 -19.65 9.94 -10.42
CA SER A 324 -19.37 11.36 -10.14
C SER A 324 -17.94 11.77 -10.50
N GLY A 325 -17.00 10.82 -10.53
CA GLY A 325 -15.58 11.11 -10.51
C GLY A 325 -15.12 11.70 -9.18
N ILE A 326 -13.80 11.84 -9.02
CA ILE A 326 -13.17 12.31 -7.79
C ILE A 326 -12.17 13.44 -8.09
N VAL A 327 -12.07 14.41 -7.18
CA VAL A 327 -11.13 15.54 -7.27
C VAL A 327 -9.81 15.24 -6.57
N ILE A 328 -8.81 16.09 -6.81
CA ILE A 328 -7.58 16.07 -6.03
C ILE A 328 -7.82 16.52 -4.58
N GLN A 329 -7.00 16.01 -3.66
CA GLN A 329 -7.03 16.26 -2.22
C GLN A 329 -7.08 17.76 -1.87
N ASP A 330 -6.27 18.58 -2.55
CA ASP A 330 -6.22 20.03 -2.32
C ASP A 330 -7.55 20.73 -2.61
N SER A 331 -8.37 20.17 -3.50
CA SER A 331 -9.69 20.72 -3.83
C SER A 331 -10.75 20.35 -2.79
N PHE A 332 -10.54 19.27 -2.03
CA PHE A 332 -11.45 18.83 -0.98
C PHE A 332 -10.67 18.06 0.12
N PRO A 333 -10.26 18.73 1.20
CA PRO A 333 -9.40 18.10 2.20
C PRO A 333 -10.07 17.00 3.05
N ASN A 334 -9.24 16.08 3.52
CA ASN A 334 -9.62 14.94 4.36
C ASN A 334 -10.03 15.34 5.78
N ASN A 335 -11.34 15.37 6.08
CA ASN A 335 -11.86 15.37 7.46
C ASN A 335 -13.34 14.97 7.54
N CYS A 336 -13.79 14.57 8.73
CA CYS A 336 -15.19 14.17 8.99
C CYS A 336 -16.20 15.32 9.06
N ASN A 337 -15.74 16.56 9.13
CA ASN A 337 -16.59 17.71 9.39
C ASN A 337 -16.93 18.47 8.11
N THR A 338 -16.28 18.13 6.99
CA THR A 338 -16.50 18.80 5.71
C THR A 338 -17.79 18.27 5.10
N GLN A 339 -18.74 19.18 4.94
CA GLN A 339 -20.00 18.87 4.30
C GLN A 339 -19.83 18.83 2.79
N CYS A 340 -20.56 17.94 2.10
CA CYS A 340 -20.54 17.88 0.64
C CYS A 340 -20.90 19.22 -0.03
N SER A 341 -21.70 20.07 0.64
CA SER A 341 -22.04 21.43 0.17
C SER A 341 -20.83 22.34 -0.04
N LYS A 342 -19.66 21.99 0.51
CA LYS A 342 -18.38 22.70 0.30
C LYS A 342 -17.66 22.30 -0.99
N LYS A 343 -18.17 21.30 -1.70
CA LYS A 343 -17.66 20.88 -3.00
C LYS A 343 -17.69 22.07 -3.97
N ASN A 344 -16.54 22.39 -4.55
CA ASN A 344 -16.45 23.41 -5.57
C ASN A 344 -17.21 22.95 -6.84
N PRO A 345 -18.33 23.61 -7.22
CA PRO A 345 -19.09 23.20 -8.40
C PRO A 345 -18.33 23.47 -9.71
N ASN A 346 -17.31 24.33 -9.67
CA ASN A 346 -16.50 24.71 -10.83
C ASN A 346 -15.23 23.85 -10.96
N GLN A 347 -15.08 22.79 -10.16
CA GLN A 347 -13.96 21.87 -10.30
C GLN A 347 -14.15 21.02 -11.57
N ALA A 348 -13.56 21.48 -12.68
CA ALA A 348 -13.72 20.85 -13.98
C ALA A 348 -13.10 19.44 -14.03
N GLU A 349 -11.86 19.30 -13.54
CA GLU A 349 -11.18 18.01 -13.56
C GLU A 349 -11.73 17.07 -12.48
N ARG A 350 -12.26 15.94 -12.93
CA ARG A 350 -12.75 14.85 -12.08
C ARG A 350 -12.36 13.53 -12.69
N ILE A 351 -11.55 12.76 -11.97
CA ILE A 351 -11.06 11.48 -12.46
C ILE A 351 -12.15 10.43 -12.31
N LYS A 352 -12.41 9.66 -13.37
CA LYS A 352 -13.31 8.50 -13.35
C LYS A 352 -12.60 7.25 -13.82
N ILE A 353 -13.16 6.10 -13.44
CA ILE A 353 -12.82 4.79 -13.98
C ILE A 353 -14.05 4.23 -14.69
N ASP A 354 -13.84 3.26 -15.58
CA ASP A 354 -14.92 2.61 -16.33
C ASP A 354 -15.83 1.77 -15.42
N GLY A 355 -15.23 1.02 -14.51
CA GLY A 355 -15.94 0.04 -13.69
C GLY A 355 -15.04 -0.69 -12.70
N TYR A 356 -15.60 -1.75 -12.11
CA TYR A 356 -14.86 -2.73 -11.32
C TYR A 356 -15.48 -4.12 -11.45
N ASN A 357 -14.67 -5.15 -11.18
CA ASN A 357 -15.14 -6.52 -11.02
C ASN A 357 -15.03 -6.91 -9.55
N GLU A 358 -16.16 -7.28 -8.94
CA GLU A 358 -16.16 -7.92 -7.62
C GLU A 358 -15.85 -9.41 -7.73
N PHE A 359 -15.17 -9.94 -6.72
CA PHE A 359 -14.83 -11.36 -6.72
C PHE A 359 -15.89 -12.19 -6.01
N PHE A 360 -16.57 -13.05 -6.76
CA PHE A 360 -17.27 -14.21 -6.20
C PHE A 360 -16.25 -15.33 -6.00
N LEU A 361 -15.53 -15.26 -4.88
CA LEU A 361 -14.49 -16.24 -4.56
C LEU A 361 -15.12 -17.63 -4.35
N GLY A 362 -14.48 -18.64 -4.91
CA GLY A 362 -14.86 -20.04 -4.83
C GLY A 362 -13.64 -20.92 -4.55
N GLU A 363 -13.65 -22.17 -5.02
CA GLU A 363 -12.55 -23.09 -4.74
C GLU A 363 -11.18 -22.52 -5.19
N ASP A 364 -11.10 -21.72 -6.25
CA ASP A 364 -9.86 -21.12 -6.78
C ASP A 364 -9.59 -19.66 -6.33
N ALA A 365 -10.04 -19.27 -5.13
CA ALA A 365 -9.92 -17.91 -4.61
C ALA A 365 -8.50 -17.29 -4.72
N GLU A 366 -7.45 -18.01 -4.30
CA GLU A 366 -6.07 -17.51 -4.41
C GLU A 366 -5.64 -17.23 -5.85
N ALA A 367 -5.95 -18.15 -6.77
CA ALA A 367 -5.62 -17.99 -8.19
C ALA A 367 -6.38 -16.83 -8.83
N MET A 368 -7.64 -16.63 -8.46
CA MET A 368 -8.43 -15.48 -8.92
C MET A 368 -7.81 -14.16 -8.47
N VAL A 369 -7.45 -14.03 -7.18
CA VAL A 369 -6.84 -12.79 -6.67
C VAL A 369 -5.47 -12.55 -7.32
N LYS A 370 -4.62 -13.58 -7.44
CA LYS A 370 -3.32 -13.47 -8.14
C LYS A 370 -3.48 -12.99 -9.57
N LYS A 371 -4.38 -13.64 -10.33
CA LYS A 371 -4.69 -13.25 -11.72
C LYS A 371 -5.18 -11.81 -11.81
N SER A 372 -6.04 -11.39 -10.88
CA SER A 372 -6.56 -10.03 -10.86
C SER A 372 -5.45 -8.99 -10.61
N ILE A 373 -4.54 -9.24 -9.66
CA ILE A 373 -3.40 -8.34 -9.40
C ILE A 373 -2.53 -8.18 -10.67
N ILE A 374 -2.23 -9.29 -11.34
CA ILE A 374 -1.36 -9.30 -12.54
C ILE A 374 -2.00 -8.52 -13.68
N ASN A 375 -3.30 -8.70 -13.92
CA ASN A 375 -3.95 -8.20 -15.13
C ASN A 375 -4.64 -6.83 -14.96
N TYR A 376 -5.01 -6.45 -13.73
CA TYR A 376 -5.78 -5.23 -13.46
C TYR A 376 -5.07 -4.22 -12.56
N GLY A 377 -3.89 -4.55 -12.02
CA GLY A 377 -3.15 -3.62 -11.18
C GLY A 377 -3.39 -3.83 -9.69
N VAL A 378 -3.28 -2.75 -8.94
CA VAL A 378 -3.55 -2.73 -7.49
C VAL A 378 -5.06 -2.90 -7.27
N LEU A 379 -5.43 -3.79 -6.35
CA LEU A 379 -6.83 -4.08 -6.05
C LEU A 379 -7.29 -3.29 -4.82
N SER A 380 -8.57 -2.92 -4.76
CA SER A 380 -9.18 -2.45 -3.52
C SER A 380 -9.71 -3.66 -2.75
N SER A 381 -9.23 -3.87 -1.52
CA SER A 381 -9.53 -5.07 -0.74
C SER A 381 -9.87 -4.76 0.70
N ARG A 382 -10.45 -5.75 1.40
CA ARG A 382 -10.76 -5.71 2.83
C ARG A 382 -10.44 -7.04 3.47
N ILE A 383 -9.73 -7.00 4.59
CA ILE A 383 -9.57 -8.15 5.48
C ILE A 383 -10.86 -8.31 6.27
N ASN A 384 -11.61 -9.37 5.97
CA ASN A 384 -12.95 -9.58 6.50
C ASN A 384 -12.97 -9.64 8.03
N SER A 385 -12.06 -10.38 8.66
CA SER A 385 -12.01 -10.53 10.12
C SER A 385 -11.71 -9.23 10.87
N TRP A 386 -11.00 -8.30 10.23
CA TRP A 386 -10.66 -7.00 10.79
C TRP A 386 -11.63 -5.90 10.41
N GLN A 387 -12.54 -6.18 9.48
CA GLN A 387 -13.44 -5.18 8.92
C GLN A 387 -12.72 -3.94 8.38
N HIS A 388 -11.49 -4.11 7.92
CA HIS A 388 -10.59 -3.01 7.54
C HIS A 388 -10.15 -3.17 6.09
N ALA A 389 -10.29 -2.09 5.32
CA ALA A 389 -9.98 -2.06 3.90
C ALA A 389 -8.59 -1.48 3.64
N MET A 390 -7.85 -2.07 2.70
CA MET A 390 -6.51 -1.70 2.29
C MET A 390 -6.34 -1.95 0.79
N ALA A 391 -5.43 -1.23 0.15
CA ALA A 391 -5.10 -1.52 -1.25
C ALA A 391 -4.13 -2.72 -1.31
N LEU A 392 -4.45 -3.72 -2.13
CA LEU A 392 -3.67 -4.94 -2.30
C LEU A 392 -2.74 -4.77 -3.52
N SER A 393 -1.45 -4.59 -3.24
CA SER A 393 -0.44 -4.19 -4.23
C SER A 393 0.33 -5.36 -4.85
N GLY A 394 0.29 -6.54 -4.24
CA GLY A 394 1.09 -7.67 -4.69
C GLY A 394 0.97 -8.93 -3.86
N PHE A 395 1.72 -9.95 -4.27
CA PHE A 395 1.88 -11.21 -3.56
C PHE A 395 3.27 -11.80 -3.77
N SER A 396 3.66 -12.72 -2.89
CA SER A 396 4.91 -13.46 -3.01
C SER A 396 4.78 -14.85 -2.40
N THR A 397 5.51 -15.81 -2.95
CA THR A 397 5.60 -17.18 -2.47
C THR A 397 6.84 -17.32 -1.61
N ILE A 398 6.64 -17.79 -0.37
CA ILE A 398 7.70 -17.85 0.65
C ILE A 398 8.74 -18.90 0.28
N LYS A 399 10.01 -18.50 0.24
CA LYS A 399 11.17 -19.35 -0.03
C LYS A 399 12.21 -19.27 1.08
N VAL A 400 13.03 -20.31 1.18
CA VAL A 400 14.19 -20.32 2.07
C VAL A 400 15.16 -19.22 1.64
N GLY A 401 15.62 -18.42 2.60
CA GLY A 401 16.51 -17.28 2.36
C GLY A 401 15.79 -15.95 2.17
N ASP A 402 14.46 -15.93 2.00
CA ASP A 402 13.70 -14.69 1.88
C ASP A 402 13.90 -13.82 3.13
N THR A 403 14.26 -12.56 2.91
CA THR A 403 14.32 -11.54 3.97
C THR A 403 12.97 -10.82 4.01
N LEU A 404 12.14 -11.14 4.99
CA LEU A 404 10.79 -10.58 5.13
C LEU A 404 10.79 -9.19 5.76
N PHE A 405 11.83 -8.86 6.52
CA PHE A 405 11.99 -7.56 7.15
C PHE A 405 13.44 -7.34 7.56
N GLN A 406 13.93 -6.12 7.41
CA GLN A 406 15.25 -5.73 7.89
C GLN A 406 15.28 -4.25 8.27
N ASN A 407 15.79 -3.96 9.46
CA ASN A 407 16.18 -2.61 9.89
C ASN A 407 17.55 -2.66 10.59
N SER A 408 17.96 -1.56 11.23
CA SER A 408 19.26 -1.47 11.91
C SER A 408 19.43 -2.43 13.11
N LEU A 409 18.34 -2.94 13.69
CA LEU A 409 18.33 -3.75 14.90
C LEU A 409 17.90 -5.20 14.66
N THR A 410 17.08 -5.44 13.62
CA THR A 410 16.40 -6.72 13.41
C THR A 410 16.45 -7.12 11.94
N LYS A 411 16.69 -8.40 11.69
CA LYS A 411 16.53 -9.04 10.38
C LYS A 411 15.70 -10.32 10.55
N ILE A 412 14.62 -10.44 9.78
CA ILE A 412 13.76 -11.62 9.75
C ILE A 412 14.00 -12.35 8.43
N VAL A 413 14.46 -13.59 8.52
CA VAL A 413 14.77 -14.44 7.36
C VAL A 413 14.00 -15.76 7.50
N ILE A 414 13.51 -16.26 6.38
CA ILE A 414 12.93 -17.60 6.28
C ILE A 414 14.06 -18.63 6.22
N ASN A 415 14.05 -19.55 7.16
CA ASN A 415 15.04 -20.62 7.27
C ASN A 415 14.46 -21.94 6.77
N SER A 416 15.32 -22.93 6.52
CA SER A 416 14.89 -24.26 6.05
C SER A 416 13.95 -25.00 7.02
N ASN A 417 13.94 -24.62 8.30
CA ASN A 417 13.07 -25.20 9.33
C ASN A 417 11.68 -24.54 9.40
N ASP A 418 11.42 -23.48 8.63
CA ASP A 418 10.12 -22.81 8.56
C ASP A 418 9.16 -23.52 7.56
N THR A 419 9.11 -24.85 7.64
CA THR A 419 8.43 -25.71 6.65
C THR A 419 6.93 -25.49 6.54
N ASN A 420 6.30 -24.90 7.56
CA ASN A 420 4.89 -24.52 7.54
C ASN A 420 4.60 -23.26 6.70
N LEU A 421 5.64 -22.46 6.42
CA LEU A 421 5.55 -21.23 5.64
C LEU A 421 6.05 -21.42 4.20
N ILE A 422 7.11 -22.20 3.99
CA ILE A 422 7.73 -22.41 2.68
C ILE A 422 6.69 -22.89 1.65
N GLY A 423 6.66 -22.25 0.49
CA GLY A 423 5.72 -22.51 -0.60
C GLY A 423 4.32 -21.93 -0.40
N LYS A 424 4.06 -21.20 0.70
CA LYS A 424 2.80 -20.49 0.91
C LYS A 424 2.87 -19.07 0.38
N THR A 425 1.72 -18.55 -0.03
CA THR A 425 1.58 -17.16 -0.49
C THR A 425 1.41 -16.21 0.70
N PHE A 426 2.07 -15.07 0.64
CA PHE A 426 1.69 -13.88 1.41
C PHE A 426 1.32 -12.73 0.49
N TRP A 427 0.49 -11.84 1.02
CA TRP A 427 -0.09 -10.71 0.31
C TRP A 427 0.50 -9.40 0.82
N ILE A 428 0.67 -8.44 -0.08
CA ILE A 428 1.31 -7.15 0.18
C ILE A 428 0.23 -6.07 0.16
N PHE A 429 -0.10 -5.51 1.32
CA PHE A 429 -1.11 -4.46 1.43
C PHE A 429 -0.48 -3.10 1.71
N LYS A 430 -0.94 -2.08 0.99
CA LYS A 430 -0.78 -0.67 1.33
C LYS A 430 -1.89 -0.26 2.30
N GLY A 431 -1.51 0.09 3.53
CA GLY A 431 -2.45 0.60 4.54
C GLY A 431 -2.71 2.09 4.42
N SER A 432 -3.51 2.61 5.35
CA SER A 432 -3.84 4.03 5.48
C SER A 432 -3.62 4.57 6.90
N ASP A 433 -2.73 3.94 7.68
CA ASP A 433 -2.43 4.35 9.05
C ASP A 433 -1.10 5.12 9.18
N GLY A 434 -0.62 5.68 8.07
CA GLY A 434 0.61 6.47 8.00
C GLY A 434 1.90 5.65 8.00
N LEU A 435 3.02 6.35 7.83
CA LEU A 435 4.35 5.74 7.65
C LEU A 435 4.91 5.08 8.93
N GLU A 436 4.41 5.47 10.11
CA GLU A 436 4.85 4.87 11.38
C GLU A 436 4.29 3.46 11.61
N TRP A 437 3.26 3.07 10.87
CA TRP A 437 2.62 1.78 10.97
C TRP A 437 3.17 0.79 9.92
N GLY A 438 3.41 -0.45 10.34
CA GLY A 438 3.99 -1.47 9.48
C GLY A 438 5.38 -1.13 8.93
N ASP A 439 5.69 -1.70 7.78
CA ASP A 439 6.93 -1.46 7.03
C ASP A 439 6.73 -0.29 6.06
N GLY A 440 6.91 0.93 6.56
CA GLY A 440 6.70 2.15 5.78
C GLY A 440 5.25 2.35 5.31
N GLY A 441 4.27 1.90 6.11
CA GLY A 441 2.85 1.94 5.78
C GLY A 441 2.32 0.71 5.04
N TYR A 442 3.17 -0.29 4.81
CA TYR A 442 2.78 -1.57 4.21
C TYR A 442 2.75 -2.70 5.24
N CYS A 443 1.97 -3.73 4.96
CA CYS A 443 2.00 -4.97 5.72
C CYS A 443 2.02 -6.20 4.81
N TYR A 444 2.63 -7.27 5.33
CA TYR A 444 2.77 -8.54 4.64
C TYR A 444 1.97 -9.59 5.42
N ILE A 445 0.94 -10.14 4.78
CA ILE A 445 -0.04 -10.98 5.47
C ILE A 445 -0.13 -12.36 4.82
N ARG A 446 0.12 -13.41 5.61
CA ARG A 446 -0.26 -14.78 5.25
C ARG A 446 -1.73 -14.98 5.58
N ILE A 447 -2.51 -15.31 4.55
CA ILE A 447 -3.96 -15.51 4.64
C ILE A 447 -4.26 -16.97 4.33
N PRO A 448 -4.57 -17.81 5.35
CA PRO A 448 -4.91 -19.21 5.13
C PRO A 448 -6.22 -19.39 4.36
N ASP A 449 -7.26 -18.66 4.76
CA ASP A 449 -8.58 -18.70 4.14
C ASP A 449 -8.79 -17.45 3.27
N VAL A 450 -8.20 -17.48 2.08
CA VAL A 450 -8.35 -16.40 1.08
C VAL A 450 -9.83 -16.18 0.72
N ASN A 451 -10.62 -17.26 0.71
CA ASN A 451 -12.03 -17.21 0.34
C ASN A 451 -12.85 -16.40 1.35
N ASN A 452 -12.59 -16.55 2.65
CA ASN A 452 -13.25 -15.73 3.67
C ASN A 452 -12.64 -14.33 3.80
N GLU A 453 -11.31 -14.25 3.87
CA GLU A 453 -10.64 -13.01 4.26
C GLU A 453 -10.59 -11.97 3.14
N LEU A 454 -10.53 -12.38 1.86
CA LEU A 454 -10.44 -11.47 0.70
C LEU A 454 -11.72 -11.39 -0.13
N ARG A 455 -12.86 -11.91 0.36
CA ARG A 455 -14.14 -11.92 -0.38
C ARG A 455 -14.64 -10.54 -0.83
N PHE A 456 -14.23 -9.49 -0.11
CA PHE A 456 -14.57 -8.11 -0.44
C PHE A 456 -13.38 -7.45 -1.12
N THR A 457 -13.03 -7.96 -2.30
CA THR A 457 -11.96 -7.42 -3.14
C THR A 457 -12.52 -7.10 -4.53
N ALA A 458 -12.10 -5.97 -5.06
CA ALA A 458 -12.48 -5.49 -6.38
C ALA A 458 -11.24 -5.11 -7.21
N SER A 459 -11.23 -5.55 -8.47
CA SER A 459 -10.30 -5.05 -9.50
C SER A 459 -10.96 -3.90 -10.26
N LEU A 460 -10.27 -2.79 -10.44
CA LEU A 460 -10.79 -1.64 -11.19
C LEU A 460 -10.55 -1.85 -12.70
N THR A 461 -11.44 -1.32 -13.55
CA THR A 461 -11.35 -1.46 -15.01
C THR A 461 -11.05 -0.14 -15.70
N THR A 462 -10.36 -0.25 -16.84
CA THR A 462 -10.00 0.84 -17.75
C THR A 462 -11.10 1.04 -18.82
N PRO A 463 -11.21 2.22 -19.46
CA PRO A 463 -10.29 3.36 -19.41
C PRO A 463 -10.43 4.21 -18.13
N VAL A 464 -9.39 5.00 -17.86
CA VAL A 464 -9.45 6.12 -16.94
C VAL A 464 -9.88 7.37 -17.72
N PHE A 465 -10.83 8.13 -17.19
CA PHE A 465 -11.31 9.37 -17.78
C PHE A 465 -10.77 10.58 -17.01
N SER A 466 -10.17 11.51 -17.75
CA SER A 466 -9.57 12.77 -17.29
C SER A 466 -9.79 13.83 -18.37
N LEU A 467 -9.90 15.12 -18.01
CA LEU A 467 -9.87 16.21 -18.99
C LEU A 467 -8.43 16.59 -19.37
N LEU A 468 -7.45 16.29 -18.52
CA LEU A 468 -6.05 16.60 -18.73
C LEU A 468 -5.31 15.50 -19.50
N TYR A 469 -5.74 14.25 -19.36
CA TYR A 469 -5.10 13.09 -19.97
C TYR A 469 -6.10 12.29 -20.80
N THR A 470 -5.70 11.93 -22.02
CA THR A 470 -6.54 11.17 -22.98
C THR A 470 -5.85 9.88 -23.40
N SER A 471 -6.48 9.06 -24.25
CA SER A 471 -5.83 7.87 -24.81
C SER A 471 -4.51 8.17 -25.54
N ASN A 472 -4.35 9.38 -26.08
CA ASN A 472 -3.13 9.82 -26.74
C ASN A 472 -2.02 10.17 -25.74
N SER A 473 -2.35 10.29 -24.44
CA SER A 473 -1.40 10.52 -23.36
C SER A 473 -0.78 9.23 -22.83
N ILE A 474 -1.26 8.05 -23.27
CA ILE A 474 -0.67 6.76 -22.88
C ILE A 474 0.72 6.66 -23.47
N VAL A 475 1.72 6.49 -22.61
CA VAL A 475 3.11 6.33 -23.02
C VAL A 475 3.34 4.87 -23.42
N CYS A 476 3.86 4.64 -24.63
CA CYS A 476 4.33 3.35 -25.10
C CYS A 476 5.84 3.47 -25.30
N ASP A 477 6.63 2.79 -24.48
CA ASP A 477 8.09 2.96 -24.40
C ASP A 477 8.79 1.60 -24.34
N ASP A 478 10.03 1.59 -24.81
CA ASP A 478 10.99 0.47 -24.72
C ASP A 478 12.25 1.08 -24.08
N LYS A 479 12.34 0.95 -22.75
CA LYS A 479 13.37 1.60 -21.94
C LYS A 479 14.68 0.82 -21.95
N ASP A 480 14.61 -0.50 -22.06
CA ASP A 480 15.79 -1.35 -22.03
C ASP A 480 16.33 -1.74 -23.43
N ASN A 481 15.61 -1.35 -24.48
CA ASN A 481 15.93 -1.51 -25.90
C ASN A 481 15.94 -2.98 -26.35
N ASP A 482 15.03 -3.79 -25.82
CA ASP A 482 14.84 -5.18 -26.22
C ASP A 482 13.81 -5.34 -27.36
N GLY A 483 13.16 -4.25 -27.79
CA GLY A 483 12.15 -4.23 -28.84
C GLY A 483 10.75 -4.67 -28.39
N CYS A 484 10.56 -5.04 -27.13
CA CYS A 484 9.26 -5.15 -26.50
C CYS A 484 8.87 -3.79 -25.91
N TYR A 485 7.59 -3.45 -25.98
CA TYR A 485 7.11 -2.14 -25.55
C TYR A 485 6.15 -2.26 -24.38
N TYR A 486 6.37 -1.48 -23.34
CA TYR A 486 5.41 -1.35 -22.26
C TYR A 486 4.54 -0.11 -22.44
N TRP A 487 3.23 -0.31 -22.31
CA TRP A 487 2.23 0.76 -22.37
C TRP A 487 1.25 0.73 -21.21
N GLY A 488 1.63 0.10 -20.09
CA GLY A 488 0.78 0.10 -18.91
C GLY A 488 -0.32 -0.96 -18.91
N ILE A 489 -1.40 -0.71 -18.18
CA ILE A 489 -2.58 -1.59 -18.11
C ILE A 489 -3.70 -1.05 -19.00
N GLY A 490 -4.51 -1.95 -19.56
CA GLY A 490 -5.62 -1.62 -20.45
C GLY A 490 -5.36 -2.10 -21.87
N ASN A 491 -6.23 -1.66 -22.78
CA ASN A 491 -6.13 -2.03 -24.18
C ASN A 491 -4.88 -1.41 -24.83
N ARG A 492 -4.34 -2.10 -25.84
CA ARG A 492 -3.28 -1.56 -26.70
C ARG A 492 -3.72 -0.20 -27.27
N PRO A 493 -2.89 0.86 -27.15
CA PRO A 493 -3.22 2.15 -27.77
C PRO A 493 -3.41 1.99 -29.28
N SER A 494 -4.36 2.72 -29.86
CA SER A 494 -4.74 2.56 -31.28
C SER A 494 -3.62 2.87 -32.27
N TYR A 495 -2.66 3.71 -31.87
CA TYR A 495 -1.48 4.05 -32.67
C TYR A 495 -0.39 2.96 -32.63
N VAL A 496 -0.47 2.00 -31.71
CA VAL A 496 0.50 0.89 -31.58
C VAL A 496 0.02 -0.28 -32.46
N PRO A 497 0.81 -0.69 -33.48
CA PRO A 497 0.43 -1.79 -34.36
C PRO A 497 0.32 -3.14 -33.66
N ASN A 498 -0.50 -4.05 -34.22
CA ASN A 498 -0.80 -5.34 -33.60
C ASN A 498 0.41 -6.28 -33.48
N TYR A 499 1.42 -6.09 -34.32
CA TYR A 499 2.65 -6.87 -34.33
C TYR A 499 3.62 -6.43 -33.23
N VAL A 500 3.42 -5.26 -32.61
CA VAL A 500 4.25 -4.79 -31.51
C VAL A 500 3.94 -5.63 -30.27
N VAL A 501 5.01 -6.19 -29.70
CA VAL A 501 4.95 -7.09 -28.55
C VAL A 501 4.89 -6.26 -27.28
N LYS A 502 3.98 -6.62 -26.36
CA LYS A 502 3.90 -5.97 -25.05
C LYS A 502 4.98 -6.54 -24.14
N ASP A 503 5.74 -5.67 -23.53
CA ASP A 503 6.77 -6.06 -22.60
C ASP A 503 6.21 -6.44 -21.22
N GLY A 504 6.80 -7.47 -20.63
CA GLY A 504 6.59 -7.93 -19.27
C GLY A 504 7.44 -7.20 -18.24
N ASP A 505 8.67 -6.78 -18.55
CA ASP A 505 9.58 -6.10 -17.63
C ASP A 505 10.62 -5.20 -18.33
N ASP A 506 10.14 -4.04 -18.77
CA ASP A 506 10.82 -2.83 -19.28
C ASP A 506 11.92 -2.20 -18.39
N SER A 507 12.61 -3.03 -17.62
CA SER A 507 13.82 -2.71 -16.88
C SER A 507 14.93 -3.77 -17.06
N ASN A 508 14.68 -4.82 -17.84
CA ASN A 508 15.61 -5.91 -18.06
C ASN A 508 15.52 -6.44 -19.51
N PRO A 509 16.52 -6.17 -20.36
CA PRO A 509 16.45 -6.46 -21.79
C PRO A 509 16.56 -7.95 -22.15
N ASN A 510 16.58 -8.84 -21.15
CA ASN A 510 16.57 -10.28 -21.33
C ASN A 510 15.19 -10.89 -21.04
N LEU A 511 14.18 -10.07 -20.72
CA LEU A 511 12.84 -10.49 -20.35
C LEU A 511 11.84 -9.82 -21.29
N GLY A 512 11.08 -10.62 -22.04
CA GLY A 512 10.14 -10.11 -23.04
C GLY A 512 8.69 -10.15 -22.55
N PRO A 513 7.74 -10.64 -23.37
CA PRO A 513 6.33 -10.63 -23.03
C PRO A 513 5.98 -11.48 -21.79
N MET A 514 4.95 -11.02 -21.07
CA MET A 514 4.41 -11.69 -19.89
C MET A 514 3.04 -12.32 -20.19
N ASP A 515 2.82 -13.53 -19.71
CA ASP A 515 1.53 -14.21 -19.77
C ASP A 515 0.53 -13.70 -18.70
N ILE A 516 -0.72 -14.18 -18.77
CA ILE A 516 -1.77 -13.80 -17.81
C ILE A 516 -1.55 -14.34 -16.37
N TYR A 517 -0.55 -15.21 -16.18
CA TYR A 517 -0.15 -15.81 -14.91
C TYR A 517 1.11 -15.15 -14.32
N GLY A 518 1.64 -14.13 -15.01
CA GLY A 518 2.78 -13.32 -14.57
C GLY A 518 4.13 -13.92 -14.94
N ASN A 519 4.18 -15.01 -15.71
CA ASN A 519 5.43 -15.60 -16.17
C ASN A 519 5.94 -14.79 -17.37
N ILE A 520 7.23 -14.48 -17.36
CA ILE A 520 7.87 -13.67 -18.39
C ILE A 520 8.80 -14.54 -19.23
N ASP A 521 8.67 -14.44 -20.55
CA ASP A 521 9.54 -15.17 -21.47
C ASP A 521 10.96 -14.59 -21.44
N THR A 522 11.97 -15.46 -21.47
CA THR A 522 13.36 -15.02 -21.61
C THR A 522 13.68 -14.73 -23.07
N LEU A 523 14.19 -13.53 -23.36
CA LEU A 523 14.69 -13.16 -24.67
C LEU A 523 16.17 -13.56 -24.82
N THR A 524 16.50 -14.13 -25.98
CA THR A 524 17.89 -14.47 -26.35
C THR A 524 18.52 -13.40 -27.26
N SER A 525 17.69 -12.54 -27.84
CA SER A 525 18.07 -11.39 -28.66
C SER A 525 16.90 -10.41 -28.70
N PRO A 526 17.16 -9.11 -28.91
CA PRO A 526 16.10 -8.11 -29.07
C PRO A 526 15.12 -8.46 -30.20
N VAL A 527 13.86 -8.11 -30.01
CA VAL A 527 12.81 -8.15 -31.03
C VAL A 527 13.08 -7.07 -32.07
N VAL A 528 13.24 -7.47 -33.32
CA VAL A 528 13.50 -6.55 -34.44
C VAL A 528 12.27 -6.46 -35.34
N TYR A 529 11.83 -5.24 -35.59
CA TYR A 529 10.74 -4.97 -36.52
C TYR A 529 11.26 -4.70 -37.93
N SER A 530 10.54 -5.20 -38.94
CA SER A 530 10.87 -4.97 -40.34
C SER A 530 10.94 -3.47 -40.65
N PRO A 531 11.97 -3.02 -41.40
CA PRO A 531 12.09 -1.61 -41.73
C PRO A 531 10.97 -1.17 -42.68
N THR A 532 10.45 0.03 -42.43
CA THR A 532 9.59 0.73 -43.39
C THR A 532 10.45 1.24 -44.54
N THR A 533 10.16 0.82 -45.77
CA THR A 533 10.92 1.22 -46.96
C THR A 533 10.07 2.14 -47.83
N ILE A 534 10.64 3.30 -48.20
CA ILE A 534 10.05 4.26 -49.13
C ILE A 534 10.88 4.24 -50.41
N ASN A 535 10.28 3.74 -51.49
CA ASN A 535 10.91 3.62 -52.82
C ASN A 535 10.18 4.42 -53.91
N THR A 536 9.09 5.10 -53.53
CA THR A 536 8.32 6.04 -54.36
C THR A 536 8.01 7.28 -53.55
N HIS A 537 7.39 8.29 -54.19
CA HIS A 537 6.87 9.44 -53.48
C HIS A 537 5.74 9.02 -52.52
N LYS A 538 5.78 9.49 -51.26
CA LYS A 538 4.78 9.20 -50.22
C LYS A 538 4.58 10.40 -49.29
N TRP A 539 3.38 10.53 -48.75
CA TRP A 539 3.00 11.61 -47.84
C TRP A 539 2.60 11.07 -46.48
N TYR A 540 3.10 11.67 -45.41
CA TYR A 540 2.61 11.52 -44.04
C TYR A 540 1.89 12.81 -43.62
N TYR A 541 0.57 12.81 -43.84
CA TYR A 541 -0.33 13.91 -43.50
C TYR A 541 -0.72 13.93 -42.02
N TYR A 542 -0.65 12.78 -41.34
CA TYR A 542 -1.07 12.60 -39.96
C TYR A 542 0.05 11.98 -39.13
N ASP A 543 -0.12 12.05 -37.81
CA ASP A 543 0.79 11.45 -36.84
C ASP A 543 1.01 9.97 -37.14
N THR A 544 2.27 9.60 -37.36
CA THR A 544 2.70 8.27 -37.77
C THR A 544 3.73 7.75 -36.77
N HIS A 545 3.43 6.62 -36.13
CA HIS A 545 4.33 5.95 -35.19
C HIS A 545 5.06 4.79 -35.90
N LEU A 546 6.38 4.77 -35.83
CA LEU A 546 7.22 3.74 -36.44
C LEU A 546 8.04 3.01 -35.38
N PHE A 547 7.88 1.68 -35.31
CA PHE A 547 8.55 0.80 -34.34
C PHE A 547 9.76 0.07 -34.94
N GLY A 548 10.00 0.22 -36.24
CA GLY A 548 11.20 -0.27 -36.94
C GLY A 548 11.87 0.86 -37.73
N ASN A 549 13.04 0.57 -38.30
CA ASN A 549 13.83 1.56 -39.04
C ASN A 549 13.08 2.09 -40.26
N LEU A 550 13.40 3.31 -40.70
CA LEU A 550 12.89 3.93 -41.92
C LEU A 550 14.00 4.08 -42.95
N ASN A 551 13.84 3.42 -44.09
CA ASN A 551 14.78 3.50 -45.21
C ASN A 551 14.14 4.25 -46.37
N ILE A 552 14.80 5.31 -46.84
CA ILE A 552 14.44 6.01 -48.06
C ILE A 552 15.41 5.58 -49.16
N GLU A 553 14.90 4.79 -50.10
CA GLU A 553 15.67 4.27 -51.23
C GLU A 553 15.89 5.34 -52.30
N SER A 554 16.68 5.03 -53.32
CA SER A 554 17.19 5.99 -54.32
C SER A 554 16.14 6.73 -55.15
N ASN A 555 14.90 6.24 -55.21
CA ASN A 555 13.77 6.92 -55.87
C ASN A 555 12.65 7.28 -54.87
N GLY A 556 12.90 7.05 -53.58
CA GLY A 556 11.97 7.33 -52.51
C GLY A 556 11.96 8.82 -52.19
N HIS A 557 10.76 9.38 -52.02
CA HIS A 557 10.59 10.73 -51.51
C HIS A 557 9.49 10.71 -50.44
N LEU A 558 9.85 10.98 -49.19
CA LEU A 558 8.89 11.10 -48.11
C LEU A 558 8.65 12.57 -47.77
N GLU A 559 7.40 13.01 -47.89
CA GLU A 559 6.95 14.31 -47.43
C GLU A 559 6.19 14.19 -46.10
N ILE A 560 6.63 14.91 -45.08
CA ILE A 560 6.08 14.86 -43.72
C ILE A 560 5.42 16.21 -43.45
N ILE A 561 4.09 16.21 -43.31
CA ILE A 561 3.31 17.39 -42.92
C ILE A 561 2.79 17.24 -41.48
N GLY A 562 2.41 16.01 -41.09
CA GLY A 562 2.11 15.66 -39.71
C GLY A 562 3.38 15.35 -38.91
N ASN A 563 3.26 14.54 -37.86
CA ASN A 563 4.40 14.15 -37.03
C ASN A 563 4.83 12.70 -37.28
N VAL A 564 6.11 12.40 -37.19
CA VAL A 564 6.66 11.05 -37.20
C VAL A 564 7.34 10.78 -35.87
N PHE A 565 6.82 9.80 -35.15
CA PHE A 565 7.30 9.43 -33.82
C PHE A 565 7.98 8.07 -33.86
N PHE A 566 9.16 8.01 -33.28
CA PHE A 566 9.80 6.78 -32.89
C PHE A 566 9.74 6.64 -31.36
N PRO A 567 9.59 5.43 -30.82
CA PRO A 567 9.59 5.22 -29.38
C PRO A 567 10.90 5.67 -28.73
N ARG A 568 12.06 5.19 -29.23
CA ARG A 568 13.45 5.63 -28.93
C ARG A 568 14.42 5.02 -29.96
N ASN A 569 15.57 5.67 -30.22
CA ASN A 569 16.66 5.16 -31.07
C ASN A 569 16.25 4.79 -32.51
N GLY A 570 15.13 5.31 -33.03
CA GLY A 570 14.67 4.98 -34.38
C GLY A 570 15.73 5.33 -35.42
N GLN A 571 16.00 4.45 -36.37
CA GLN A 571 17.00 4.73 -37.41
C GLN A 571 16.31 5.17 -38.70
N ILE A 572 16.67 6.36 -39.20
CA ILE A 572 16.31 6.83 -40.52
C ILE A 572 17.55 6.83 -41.39
N THR A 573 17.54 6.06 -42.49
CA THR A 573 18.61 6.09 -43.50
C THR A 573 18.07 6.65 -44.81
N ILE A 574 18.63 7.77 -45.24
CA ILE A 574 18.35 8.37 -46.55
C ILE A 574 19.50 8.00 -47.49
N LYS A 575 19.24 7.05 -48.39
CA LYS A 575 20.24 6.54 -49.34
C LYS A 575 20.45 7.52 -50.50
N ASN A 576 21.49 7.28 -51.29
CA ASN A 576 21.77 8.04 -52.51
C ASN A 576 20.53 8.14 -53.42
N GLY A 577 20.10 9.36 -53.75
CA GLY A 577 18.89 9.67 -54.54
C GLY A 577 17.60 9.73 -53.74
N GLY A 578 17.59 9.19 -52.51
CA GLY A 578 16.46 9.27 -51.60
C GLY A 578 16.28 10.66 -51.00
N LYS A 579 15.03 11.01 -50.68
CA LYS A 579 14.68 12.33 -50.17
C LYS A 579 13.67 12.31 -49.02
N ILE A 580 13.92 13.08 -47.97
CA ILE A 580 12.91 13.46 -46.97
C ILE A 580 12.69 14.97 -47.03
N THR A 581 11.43 15.40 -46.95
CA THR A 581 11.05 16.80 -46.79
C THR A 581 10.06 16.92 -45.63
N VAL A 582 10.51 17.53 -44.53
CA VAL A 582 9.63 17.90 -43.41
C VAL A 582 9.08 19.29 -43.70
N ARG A 583 7.76 19.38 -43.92
CA ARG A 583 7.02 20.59 -44.27
C ARG A 583 6.57 21.34 -43.01
N GLU A 584 5.90 22.47 -43.19
CA GLU A 584 5.43 23.36 -42.12
C GLU A 584 4.62 22.61 -41.04
N ASN A 585 5.00 22.78 -39.77
CA ASN A 585 4.49 22.05 -38.60
C ASN A 585 4.84 20.56 -38.51
N GLY A 586 5.59 20.02 -39.47
CA GLY A 586 6.04 18.64 -39.42
C GLY A 586 7.12 18.43 -38.37
N LEU A 587 7.06 17.29 -37.68
CA LEU A 587 8.02 16.89 -36.65
C LEU A 587 8.56 15.49 -36.95
N ILE A 588 9.86 15.28 -36.76
CA ILE A 588 10.43 13.95 -36.52
C ILE A 588 10.96 13.94 -35.10
N LYS A 589 10.57 12.93 -34.31
CA LYS A 589 10.97 12.79 -32.90
C LYS A 589 11.61 11.43 -32.62
N ASN A 590 12.66 11.45 -31.80
CA ASN A 590 13.39 10.27 -31.28
C ASN A 590 14.06 9.39 -32.36
N ALA A 591 14.68 10.01 -33.36
CA ALA A 591 15.33 9.31 -34.46
C ALA A 591 16.80 9.72 -34.67
N ASN A 592 17.66 8.70 -34.80
CA ASN A 592 18.96 8.79 -35.44
C ASN A 592 18.79 8.93 -36.95
N ILE A 593 19.36 9.96 -37.54
CA ILE A 593 19.21 10.23 -38.97
C ILE A 593 20.57 10.16 -39.65
N LYS A 594 20.72 9.22 -40.58
CA LYS A 594 21.87 9.09 -41.46
C LYS A 594 21.48 9.49 -42.88
N VAL A 595 22.12 10.53 -43.41
CA VAL A 595 21.99 10.94 -44.81
C VAL A 595 23.26 10.54 -45.55
N GLU A 596 23.15 9.53 -46.40
CA GLU A 596 24.28 9.01 -47.17
C GLU A 596 24.65 9.95 -48.32
N ALA A 597 25.86 9.80 -48.87
CA ALA A 597 26.29 10.58 -50.03
C ALA A 597 25.26 10.51 -51.18
N GLY A 598 24.81 11.67 -51.68
CA GLY A 598 23.75 11.80 -52.69
C GLY A 598 22.31 11.74 -52.16
N GLY A 599 22.09 11.49 -50.87
CA GLY A 599 20.79 11.60 -50.21
C GLY A 599 20.43 13.05 -49.84
N THR A 600 19.14 13.33 -49.62
CA THR A 600 18.64 14.68 -49.34
C THR A 600 17.68 14.73 -48.13
N LEU A 601 17.97 15.58 -47.15
CA LEU A 601 17.08 15.93 -46.04
C LEU A 601 16.76 17.43 -46.08
N ILE A 602 15.47 17.77 -46.14
CA ILE A 602 15.00 19.16 -46.16
C ILE A 602 14.06 19.40 -44.97
N LEU A 603 14.38 20.41 -44.15
CA LEU A 603 13.44 21.01 -43.20
C LEU A 603 12.93 22.30 -43.81
N GLN A 604 11.62 22.38 -44.03
CA GLN A 604 10.97 23.50 -44.68
C GLN A 604 9.80 24.01 -43.84
N GLY A 605 10.08 25.01 -43.02
CA GLY A 605 9.08 25.83 -42.36
C GLY A 605 8.73 27.10 -43.14
N SER A 606 7.79 27.86 -42.59
CA SER A 606 7.50 29.25 -42.97
C SER A 606 8.08 30.21 -41.94
N GLN A 607 8.06 31.52 -42.22
CA GLN A 607 8.65 32.53 -41.32
C GLN A 607 8.05 32.53 -39.90
N SER A 608 6.85 31.98 -39.72
CA SER A 608 6.13 31.92 -38.45
C SER A 608 6.02 30.50 -37.87
N VAL A 609 6.44 29.46 -38.60
CA VAL A 609 6.22 28.06 -38.24
C VAL A 609 7.41 27.22 -38.68
N ASN A 610 7.99 26.46 -37.76
CA ASN A 610 9.16 25.64 -38.06
C ASN A 610 8.80 24.19 -38.35
N ALA A 611 9.56 23.56 -39.25
CA ALA A 611 9.69 22.11 -39.32
C ALA A 611 10.74 21.66 -38.30
N ILE A 612 10.47 20.62 -37.51
CA ILE A 612 11.24 20.33 -36.30
C ILE A 612 11.85 18.93 -36.36
N LEU A 613 13.13 18.84 -36.00
CA LEU A 613 13.75 17.59 -35.56
C LEU A 613 13.93 17.66 -34.04
N GLU A 614 13.20 16.84 -33.29
CA GLU A 614 13.34 16.75 -31.85
C GLU A 614 14.14 15.50 -31.49
N LYS A 615 15.37 15.70 -31.01
CA LYS A 615 16.28 14.62 -30.69
C LYS A 615 16.00 14.06 -29.29
N GLY A 616 16.02 12.74 -29.18
CA GLY A 616 16.19 12.07 -27.90
C GLY A 616 17.64 12.23 -27.37
N PRO A 617 17.88 11.88 -26.09
CA PRO A 617 19.16 12.13 -25.41
C PRO A 617 20.40 11.52 -26.09
N ASN A 618 20.23 10.44 -26.84
CA ASN A 618 21.31 9.70 -27.50
C ASN A 618 21.19 9.70 -29.03
N ASP A 619 20.27 10.48 -29.61
CA ASP A 619 20.11 10.49 -31.06
C ASP A 619 21.25 11.27 -31.74
N GLU A 620 21.63 10.86 -32.94
CA GLU A 620 22.62 11.52 -33.78
C GLU A 620 22.05 11.87 -35.17
N ILE A 621 22.52 12.97 -35.74
CA ILE A 621 22.25 13.32 -37.14
C ILE A 621 23.60 13.32 -37.86
N VAL A 622 23.78 12.36 -38.76
CA VAL A 622 25.02 12.14 -39.53
C VAL A 622 24.75 12.49 -40.99
N ILE A 623 25.39 13.55 -41.47
CA ILE A 623 25.34 13.97 -42.88
C ILE A 623 26.68 13.60 -43.52
N GLU A 624 26.68 12.60 -44.41
CA GLU A 624 27.91 12.15 -45.09
C GLU A 624 28.39 13.18 -46.13
N ASN A 625 29.69 13.16 -46.44
CA ASN A 625 30.26 14.02 -47.46
C ASN A 625 29.60 13.73 -48.84
N GLY A 626 29.01 14.75 -49.45
CA GLY A 626 28.24 14.63 -50.70
C GLY A 626 26.73 14.44 -50.50
N ALA A 627 26.22 14.43 -49.27
CA ALA A 627 24.80 14.53 -48.97
C ALA A 627 24.30 15.98 -48.98
N ILE A 628 22.98 16.17 -49.10
CA ILE A 628 22.32 17.48 -49.06
C ILE A 628 21.48 17.58 -47.78
N PHE A 629 21.76 18.61 -46.97
CA PHE A 629 20.92 19.02 -45.85
C PHE A 629 20.53 20.48 -46.03
N GLU A 630 19.24 20.75 -46.12
CA GLU A 630 18.67 22.09 -46.24
C GLU A 630 17.75 22.39 -45.06
N CYS A 631 17.93 23.55 -44.43
CA CYS A 631 17.09 24.01 -43.32
C CYS A 631 16.57 25.42 -43.62
N MET A 632 15.34 25.50 -44.13
CA MET A 632 14.64 26.75 -44.43
C MET A 632 13.59 26.99 -43.35
N TYR A 633 13.87 27.90 -42.41
CA TYR A 633 13.01 28.15 -41.24
C TYR A 633 12.67 26.85 -40.49
N GLY A 634 13.66 25.97 -40.30
CA GLY A 634 13.53 24.74 -39.51
C GLY A 634 14.28 24.84 -38.18
N GLU A 635 13.92 23.98 -37.23
CA GLU A 635 14.54 23.90 -35.91
C GLU A 635 15.03 22.48 -35.60
N ILE A 636 16.14 22.39 -34.88
CA ILE A 636 16.62 21.16 -34.27
C ILE A 636 16.61 21.39 -32.77
N ASN A 637 15.67 20.74 -32.06
CA ASN A 637 15.48 20.91 -30.62
C ASN A 637 16.15 19.76 -29.86
N GLN A 638 16.90 20.13 -28.81
CA GLN A 638 17.57 19.19 -27.90
C GLN A 638 16.90 19.28 -26.53
N ILE A 639 16.42 18.16 -25.99
CA ILE A 639 16.07 18.04 -24.56
C ILE A 639 17.21 17.25 -23.92
N ASN A 640 18.25 17.99 -23.51
CA ASN A 640 19.49 17.60 -22.81
C ASN A 640 20.06 16.21 -23.09
#